data_AF-A0A5R9B9B4-F1
#
_entry.id   AF-A0A5R9B9B4-F1
#
_cell.length_a   1.000
_cell.length_b   1.000
_cell.length_c   1.000
_cell.angle_alpha   90.00
_cell.angle_beta   90.00
_cell.angle_gamma   90.00
#
_symmetry.space_group_name_H-M   'P 1'
#
loop_
_entity.id
_entity.type
_entity.pdbx_description
1 polymer ?
#
loop_
_entity_poly.entity_id
_entity_poly.type
_entity_poly.pdbx_seq_one_letter_code
_entity_poly.pdbx_strand_id
1 'polypeptide(L)'
;MRHLQTVHITFTGTGTFIVRLLQSGVITPHDLARKYTSELHANEIMLLAYYIAAINIEATYHGLIKDQSDDAEAPYVPFEGIVLGDTFQMTEEHNTFDLEMFTSNNSRAKRQLDTDIRVIIGNPPYSAGQTNANDNNANASYPSLDGRIRDTYAAQTTGQNKNSLYDSYIRAIRWGTDRIGDRGILAYVSNGGYIDSNSADGLRKTFVEDFDHLYIYNLRGNQRTSGELSRKEGGKVFGSGSRATVAIMLGVKDPTHTGDCVLHYRDIGDYLTREDKLAIVNDSTITSTTWETITPNSKGEWINQSSDTYDTLSPLGDKKGGTGMPPIFGTYSPGLQTNRDAWVYNFSRQAVERNVTAMTATYEEVRSAYHAEPRPKRNEKDVAAWLATHPEFSDQTRISWSSTLRNHVARGTDIETSSQWITTSSYRPFAKQNVYFHSHLNHRPGQLPSIFPTPNHVNHGFYLTAPGGNADFAVLATDAIPDLVSITGAGQAGQFFPRYIWEPLESADPHLLSGLNDPESEHVVDGHRRIDNITDATLTRYQDVFGSEVTKDAIFAHLYALLHSDDYRTTFASELKRQLPRIPLPSSASDFWIFSEAGQKLLDLHIKYEDAVPYPLSEETTLGETSAPGFHRVQKMKWGGPALKANKSRLIYNTNITLTGIPDEAHEYMLGSRSALEWLIDRYQVKTDKASGIVSDPNDWASEQGNTRYIVDLIKKITTVSVETVQIIRALPGLDAITAPTHNHGEKGSA
;
A
#
# COMPACT_ATOMS: atom_id res chain seq x y z
N MET A 1 44.20 6.97 16.12
CA MET A 1 43.14 7.08 15.09
C MET A 1 43.39 8.26 14.14
N ARG A 2 44.49 8.26 13.37
CA ARG A 2 44.86 9.34 12.41
C ARG A 2 45.18 8.80 11.01
N HIS A 3 44.49 7.76 10.55
CA HIS A 3 44.72 7.18 9.23
C HIS A 3 43.46 7.21 8.36
N LEU A 4 43.53 8.03 7.29
CA LEU A 4 43.21 7.67 5.90
C LEU A 4 41.96 6.80 5.68
N GLN A 5 40.80 7.45 5.53
CA GLN A 5 39.65 6.83 4.90
C GLN A 5 39.18 7.67 3.71
N THR A 6 39.18 7.07 2.52
CA THR A 6 38.59 7.64 1.30
C THR A 6 37.08 7.72 1.46
N VAL A 7 36.51 8.89 1.16
CA VAL A 7 35.07 9.17 1.25
C VAL A 7 34.48 9.35 -0.14
N HIS A 8 33.34 8.72 -0.38
CA HIS A 8 32.62 8.80 -1.64
C HIS A 8 31.15 9.18 -1.42
N ILE A 9 30.70 10.18 -2.19
CA ILE A 9 29.32 10.66 -2.20
C ILE A 9 28.67 10.22 -3.52
N THR A 10 27.86 9.17 -3.46
CA THR A 10 27.30 8.46 -4.62
C THR A 10 26.27 9.24 -5.42
N PHE A 11 25.57 10.17 -4.76
CA PHE A 11 24.53 11.03 -5.33
C PHE A 11 24.66 12.43 -4.73
N THR A 12 25.54 13.24 -5.31
CA THR A 12 26.00 14.49 -4.66
C THR A 12 24.97 15.62 -4.73
N GLY A 13 24.05 15.60 -5.70
CA GLY A 13 23.08 16.66 -5.91
C GLY A 13 23.78 18.00 -6.10
N THR A 14 23.60 18.92 -5.15
CA THR A 14 24.24 20.24 -5.13
C THR A 14 25.60 20.28 -4.41
N GLY A 15 26.17 19.13 -4.05
CA GLY A 15 27.47 19.03 -3.35
C GLY A 15 27.38 19.14 -1.83
N THR A 16 26.17 19.17 -1.26
CA THR A 16 25.94 19.52 0.16
C THR A 16 26.75 18.63 1.13
N PHE A 17 26.81 17.32 0.92
CA PHE A 17 27.56 16.42 1.80
C PHE A 17 29.06 16.72 1.83
N ILE A 18 29.67 16.98 0.66
CA ILE A 18 31.09 17.36 0.59
C ILE A 18 31.32 18.72 1.24
N VAL A 19 30.49 19.71 0.92
CA VAL A 19 30.58 21.07 1.49
C VAL A 19 30.52 21.02 3.01
N ARG A 20 29.53 20.30 3.57
CA ARG A 20 29.39 20.17 5.03
C ARG A 20 30.52 19.37 5.67
N LEU A 21 31.05 18.35 4.98
CA LEU A 21 32.23 17.62 5.46
C LEU A 21 33.46 18.52 5.55
N LEU A 22 33.73 19.34 4.51
CA LEU A 22 34.83 20.32 4.52
C LEU A 22 34.66 21.35 5.65
N GLN A 23 33.43 21.80 5.92
CA GLN A 23 33.11 22.77 6.98
C GLN A 23 32.99 22.18 8.38
N SER A 24 32.96 20.85 8.52
CA SER A 24 32.62 20.18 9.79
C SER A 24 33.68 20.31 10.88
N GLY A 25 34.92 20.68 10.52
CA GLY A 25 36.07 20.62 11.42
C GLY A 25 36.61 19.21 11.67
N VAL A 26 36.00 18.17 11.09
CA VAL A 26 36.51 16.77 11.18
C VAL A 26 37.79 16.60 10.36
N ILE A 27 37.88 17.27 9.21
CA ILE A 27 39.11 17.32 8.40
C ILE A 27 40.01 18.41 8.98
N THR A 28 41.18 18.01 9.49
CA THR A 28 42.15 18.98 10.04
C THR A 28 42.74 19.86 8.94
N PRO A 29 43.16 21.10 9.24
CA PRO A 29 43.84 21.97 8.27
C PRO A 29 45.01 21.28 7.54
N HIS A 30 45.81 20.51 8.28
CA HIS A 30 46.93 19.73 7.73
C HIS A 30 46.49 18.69 6.68
N ASP A 31 45.30 18.11 6.84
CA ASP A 31 44.80 17.04 5.97
C ASP A 31 43.92 17.54 4.82
N LEU A 32 43.52 18.82 4.86
CA LEU A 32 42.49 19.39 3.97
C LEU A 32 42.84 19.25 2.49
N ALA A 33 44.06 19.66 2.11
CA ALA A 33 44.51 19.60 0.71
C ALA A 33 44.59 18.16 0.19
N ARG A 34 45.11 17.22 0.99
CA ARG A 34 45.17 15.79 0.66
C ARG A 34 43.76 15.23 0.46
N LYS A 35 42.87 15.49 1.41
CA LYS A 35 41.47 15.02 1.35
C LYS A 35 40.78 15.52 0.09
N TYR A 36 40.80 16.82 -0.12
CA TYR A 36 40.16 17.48 -1.25
C TYR A 36 40.65 16.97 -2.61
N THR A 37 41.97 16.79 -2.76
CA THR A 37 42.57 16.45 -4.06
C THR A 37 42.55 14.96 -4.40
N SER A 38 42.50 14.07 -3.39
CA SER A 38 42.76 12.63 -3.62
C SER A 38 41.83 11.64 -2.90
N GLU A 39 41.09 12.06 -1.87
CA GLU A 39 40.32 11.13 -1.03
C GLU A 39 38.84 11.49 -0.88
N LEU A 40 38.39 12.55 -1.55
CA LEU A 40 36.98 12.93 -1.66
C LEU A 40 36.51 12.70 -3.10
N HIS A 41 35.43 11.94 -3.24
CA HIS A 41 34.84 11.63 -4.53
C HIS A 41 33.34 11.92 -4.53
N ALA A 42 32.80 12.37 -5.66
CA ALA A 42 31.36 12.57 -5.84
C ALA A 42 30.89 12.20 -7.25
N ASN A 43 29.68 11.66 -7.34
CA ASN A 43 29.00 11.40 -8.61
C ASN A 43 27.69 12.18 -8.72
N GLU A 44 27.36 12.60 -9.93
CA GLU A 44 26.07 13.18 -10.28
C GLU A 44 25.69 12.80 -11.71
N ILE A 45 24.41 12.50 -11.93
CA ILE A 45 23.89 12.15 -13.26
C ILE A 45 23.32 13.38 -13.97
N MET A 46 22.80 14.37 -13.23
CA MET A 46 22.22 15.57 -13.80
C MET A 46 23.27 16.66 -14.04
N LEU A 47 23.47 17.04 -15.31
CA LEU A 47 24.50 18.01 -15.73
C LEU A 47 24.45 19.35 -14.96
N LEU A 48 23.25 19.90 -14.74
CA LEU A 48 23.11 21.16 -14.00
C LEU A 48 23.51 21.00 -12.52
N ALA A 49 23.09 19.90 -11.89
CA ALA A 49 23.44 19.61 -10.50
C ALA A 49 24.95 19.37 -10.35
N TYR A 50 25.57 18.67 -11.30
CA TYR A 50 27.01 18.47 -11.38
C TYR A 50 27.78 19.80 -11.33
N TYR A 51 27.41 20.77 -12.16
CA TYR A 51 28.09 22.08 -12.16
C TYR A 51 27.89 22.84 -10.86
N ILE A 52 26.67 22.82 -10.30
CA ILE A 52 26.39 23.46 -9.00
C ILE A 52 27.23 22.82 -7.90
N ALA A 53 27.33 21.49 -7.87
CA ALA A 53 28.14 20.76 -6.90
C ALA A 53 29.62 21.11 -7.02
N ALA A 54 30.18 21.08 -8.24
CA ALA A 54 31.57 21.44 -8.48
C ALA A 54 31.88 22.85 -7.96
N ILE A 55 31.08 23.85 -8.34
CA ILE A 55 31.25 25.25 -7.91
C ILE A 55 31.15 25.39 -6.39
N ASN A 56 30.14 24.78 -5.77
CA ASN A 56 29.95 24.86 -4.32
C ASN A 56 31.12 24.25 -3.54
N ILE A 57 31.61 23.10 -4.00
CA ILE A 57 32.73 22.38 -3.38
C ILE A 57 34.02 23.19 -3.52
N GLU A 58 34.31 23.68 -4.73
CA GLU A 58 35.49 24.49 -5.04
C GLU A 58 35.49 25.81 -4.27
N ALA A 59 34.36 26.53 -4.26
CA ALA A 59 34.22 27.78 -3.51
C ALA A 59 34.39 27.58 -2.00
N THR A 60 33.84 26.48 -1.46
CA THR A 60 34.00 26.16 -0.03
C THR A 60 35.44 25.86 0.32
N TYR A 61 36.13 25.04 -0.49
CA TYR A 61 37.54 24.73 -0.28
C TYR A 61 38.41 25.98 -0.37
N HIS A 62 38.18 26.82 -1.39
CA HIS A 62 38.91 28.07 -1.58
C HIS A 62 38.74 29.02 -0.37
N GLY A 63 37.51 29.15 0.16
CA GLY A 63 37.26 29.91 1.38
C GLY A 63 38.03 29.38 2.59
N LEU A 64 38.01 28.06 2.81
CA LEU A 64 38.72 27.43 3.93
C LEU A 64 40.24 27.59 3.85
N ILE A 65 40.83 27.54 2.65
CA ILE A 65 42.26 27.79 2.46
C ILE A 65 42.59 29.25 2.73
N LYS A 66 41.76 30.18 2.25
CA LYS A 66 41.94 31.62 2.51
C LYS A 66 41.89 31.95 4.00
N ASP A 67 41.00 31.32 4.75
CA ASP A 67 40.90 31.50 6.20
C ASP A 67 42.12 30.91 6.96
N GLN A 68 42.90 30.02 6.32
CA GLN A 68 44.09 29.38 6.90
C GLN A 68 45.41 30.07 6.51
N SER A 69 45.41 31.00 5.55
CA SER A 69 46.60 31.71 5.09
C SER A 69 46.51 33.21 5.35
N ASP A 70 47.58 33.81 5.88
CA ASP A 70 47.72 35.27 5.98
C ASP A 70 47.95 35.95 4.60
N ASP A 71 48.18 35.14 3.55
CA ASP A 71 48.32 35.60 2.16
C ASP A 71 46.98 35.99 1.54
N ALA A 72 46.97 37.15 0.88
CA ALA A 72 45.76 37.73 0.29
C ALA A 72 45.20 36.98 -0.93
N GLU A 73 45.98 36.08 -1.54
CA GLU A 73 45.59 35.33 -2.76
C GLU A 73 45.86 33.81 -2.62
N ALA A 74 44.88 33.06 -2.13
CA ALA A 74 44.85 31.62 -2.30
C ALA A 74 44.54 31.28 -3.78
N PRO A 75 45.27 30.36 -4.45
CA PRO A 75 44.95 29.99 -5.82
C PRO A 75 43.63 29.20 -5.90
N TYR A 76 42.91 29.36 -7.01
CA TYR A 76 41.77 28.49 -7.34
C TYR A 76 42.27 27.07 -7.66
N VAL A 77 41.62 26.07 -7.07
CA VAL A 77 41.91 24.65 -7.30
C VAL A 77 40.60 23.96 -7.70
N PRO A 78 40.53 23.32 -8.89
CA PRO A 78 39.33 22.60 -9.31
C PRO A 78 39.17 21.30 -8.52
N PHE A 79 37.92 20.86 -8.34
CA PHE A 79 37.63 19.62 -7.63
C PHE A 79 37.71 18.42 -8.57
N GLU A 80 38.87 17.76 -8.59
CA GLU A 80 39.13 16.59 -9.46
C GLU A 80 38.37 15.31 -9.03
N GLY A 81 37.72 15.33 -7.88
CA GLY A 81 36.98 14.20 -7.31
C GLY A 81 35.55 14.02 -7.83
N ILE A 82 35.01 14.98 -8.59
CA ILE A 82 33.63 14.92 -9.12
C ILE A 82 33.58 14.27 -10.51
N VAL A 83 32.60 13.38 -10.70
CA VAL A 83 32.33 12.66 -11.95
C VAL A 83 30.89 12.91 -12.38
N LEU A 84 30.69 13.19 -13.67
CA LEU A 84 29.38 13.18 -14.32
C LEU A 84 29.11 11.77 -14.84
N GLY A 85 28.14 11.08 -14.26
CA GLY A 85 27.82 9.70 -14.65
C GLY A 85 26.78 9.05 -13.76
N ASP A 86 26.17 7.99 -14.28
CA ASP A 86 25.30 7.11 -13.51
C ASP A 86 26.16 6.11 -12.70
N THR A 87 26.20 6.30 -11.38
CA THR A 87 26.94 5.45 -10.43
C THR A 87 26.63 3.96 -10.60
N PHE A 88 25.38 3.59 -10.88
CA PHE A 88 25.00 2.18 -11.07
C PHE A 88 25.56 1.64 -12.38
N GLN A 89 25.37 2.40 -13.47
CA GLN A 89 25.85 2.01 -14.81
C GLN A 89 27.38 1.90 -14.87
N MET A 90 28.10 2.79 -14.17
CA MET A 90 29.56 2.81 -14.16
C MET A 90 30.20 1.52 -13.65
N THR A 91 29.49 0.76 -12.82
CA THR A 91 29.96 -0.50 -12.20
C THR A 91 29.39 -1.77 -12.83
N GLU A 92 28.59 -1.67 -13.90
CA GLU A 92 28.05 -2.84 -14.60
C GLU A 92 29.15 -3.61 -15.37
N GLU A 93 29.12 -4.94 -15.34
CA GLU A 93 30.18 -5.82 -15.88
C GLU A 93 30.41 -5.66 -17.40
N HIS A 94 29.39 -5.23 -18.14
CA HIS A 94 29.43 -5.06 -19.60
C HIS A 94 29.50 -3.60 -20.05
N ASN A 95 29.93 -2.69 -19.17
CA ASN A 95 30.03 -1.28 -19.51
C ASN A 95 31.22 -1.00 -20.44
N THR A 96 30.93 -0.68 -21.71
CA THR A 96 31.90 0.01 -22.57
C THR A 96 31.78 1.51 -22.31
N PHE A 97 32.70 2.07 -21.53
CA PHE A 97 32.85 3.53 -21.48
C PHE A 97 32.95 4.04 -22.93
N ASP A 98 32.16 5.06 -23.28
CA ASP A 98 32.33 5.73 -24.56
C ASP A 98 33.62 6.57 -24.48
N LEU A 99 34.73 5.95 -24.88
CA LEU A 99 36.09 6.45 -24.66
C LEU A 99 36.42 7.68 -25.50
N GLU A 100 35.60 8.02 -26.49
CA GLU A 100 35.93 9.04 -27.50
C GLU A 100 35.41 10.45 -27.17
N MET A 101 34.35 10.62 -26.36
CA MET A 101 33.69 11.92 -26.20
C MET A 101 34.04 12.70 -24.91
N PHE A 102 34.32 12.02 -23.78
CA PHE A 102 34.57 12.67 -22.47
C PHE A 102 35.82 12.13 -21.74
N THR A 103 36.98 12.21 -22.40
CA THR A 103 38.24 11.61 -21.93
C THR A 103 38.65 12.02 -20.51
N SER A 104 38.48 13.30 -20.13
CA SER A 104 38.80 13.81 -18.78
C SER A 104 37.86 13.25 -17.70
N ASN A 105 36.55 13.27 -17.94
CA ASN A 105 35.55 12.70 -17.02
C ASN A 105 35.76 11.19 -16.86
N ASN A 106 35.99 10.48 -17.97
CA ASN A 106 36.25 9.04 -17.95
C ASN A 106 37.53 8.70 -17.17
N SER A 107 38.54 9.57 -17.21
CA SER A 107 39.76 9.40 -16.42
C SER A 107 39.50 9.56 -14.93
N ARG A 108 38.67 10.54 -14.52
CA ARG A 108 38.22 10.70 -13.13
C ARG A 108 37.40 9.48 -12.66
N ALA A 109 36.49 9.00 -13.50
CA ALA A 109 35.68 7.81 -13.24
C ALA A 109 36.54 6.56 -13.01
N LYS A 110 37.53 6.30 -13.88
CA LYS A 110 38.46 5.17 -13.72
C LYS A 110 39.25 5.25 -12.41
N ARG A 111 39.84 6.41 -12.12
CA ARG A 111 40.56 6.62 -10.85
C ARG A 111 39.67 6.34 -9.65
N GLN A 112 38.43 6.82 -9.66
CA GLN A 112 37.47 6.57 -8.58
C GLN A 112 37.12 5.07 -8.43
N LEU A 113 36.93 4.35 -9.54
CA LEU A 113 36.64 2.91 -9.52
C LEU A 113 37.80 2.11 -8.93
N ASP A 114 39.04 2.50 -9.24
CA ASP A 114 40.26 1.87 -8.73
C ASP A 114 40.55 2.22 -7.26
N THR A 115 39.94 3.28 -6.71
CA THR A 115 40.18 3.70 -5.32
C THR A 115 39.55 2.73 -4.32
N ASP A 116 40.27 2.43 -3.24
CA ASP A 116 39.71 1.74 -2.08
C ASP A 116 38.81 2.69 -1.24
N ILE A 117 37.50 2.61 -1.43
CA ILE A 117 36.50 3.47 -0.78
C ILE A 117 36.09 2.84 0.55
N ARG A 118 36.29 3.59 1.65
CA ARG A 118 36.01 3.12 3.02
C ARG A 118 34.79 3.78 3.65
N VAL A 119 34.35 4.92 3.14
CA VAL A 119 33.16 5.62 3.63
C VAL A 119 32.30 6.04 2.45
N ILE A 120 31.04 5.64 2.46
CA ILE A 120 30.04 6.06 1.47
C ILE A 120 28.94 6.82 2.19
N ILE A 121 28.64 8.03 1.71
CA ILE A 121 27.62 8.92 2.30
C ILE A 121 26.70 9.45 1.21
N GLY A 122 25.41 9.64 1.50
CA GLY A 122 24.54 10.36 0.57
C GLY A 122 23.06 10.39 0.92
N ASN A 123 22.29 10.93 -0.04
CA ASN A 123 20.83 10.88 -0.08
C ASN A 123 20.43 10.28 -1.43
N PRO A 124 20.32 8.95 -1.55
CA PRO A 124 20.02 8.29 -2.82
C PRO A 124 18.62 8.66 -3.36
N PRO A 125 18.37 8.53 -4.67
CA PRO A 125 17.05 8.79 -5.24
C PRO A 125 15.99 7.77 -4.78
N TYR A 126 14.74 8.21 -4.59
CA TYR A 126 13.61 7.36 -4.18
C TYR A 126 12.66 7.16 -5.37
N SER A 127 12.70 5.99 -6.02
CA SER A 127 11.83 5.68 -7.15
C SER A 127 11.62 4.16 -7.30
N ALA A 128 10.40 3.71 -6.99
CA ALA A 128 9.95 2.33 -7.20
C ALA A 128 9.37 2.07 -8.61
N GLY A 129 9.17 3.12 -9.43
CA GLY A 129 8.63 3.02 -10.79
C GLY A 129 7.74 4.20 -11.20
N GLN A 130 7.13 4.12 -12.38
CA GLN A 130 6.23 5.14 -12.94
C GLN A 130 4.85 5.16 -12.26
N THR A 131 4.19 6.33 -12.25
CA THR A 131 2.89 6.51 -11.58
C THR A 131 1.73 6.02 -12.44
N ASN A 132 1.80 6.25 -13.76
CA ASN A 132 0.81 5.82 -14.73
C ASN A 132 1.48 5.01 -15.85
N ALA A 133 0.79 3.97 -16.34
CA ALA A 133 1.25 3.17 -17.46
C ALA A 133 1.30 3.95 -18.79
N ASN A 134 0.64 5.10 -18.86
CA ASN A 134 0.69 6.05 -19.97
C ASN A 134 1.91 6.99 -19.91
N ASP A 135 2.64 7.07 -18.78
CA ASP A 135 3.78 8.00 -18.62
C ASP A 135 5.04 7.52 -19.37
N ASN A 136 5.11 6.23 -19.75
CA ASN A 136 6.23 5.61 -20.46
C ASN A 136 7.63 5.95 -19.87
N ASN A 137 7.74 6.01 -18.55
CA ASN A 137 8.94 6.42 -17.81
C ASN A 137 9.39 5.34 -16.79
N ALA A 138 9.60 4.12 -17.29
CA ALA A 138 10.04 3.00 -16.44
C ALA A 138 11.48 3.20 -15.95
N ASN A 139 11.79 2.70 -14.75
CA ASN A 139 13.15 2.72 -14.21
C ASN A 139 14.13 1.98 -15.14
N ALA A 140 15.36 2.48 -15.22
CA ALA A 140 16.46 1.79 -15.88
C ALA A 140 16.75 0.42 -15.22
N SER A 141 17.31 -0.49 -16.03
CA SER A 141 17.71 -1.84 -15.60
C SER A 141 19.23 -1.89 -15.46
N TYR A 142 19.69 -2.50 -14.37
CA TYR A 142 21.11 -2.67 -14.05
C TYR A 142 21.36 -4.15 -13.76
N PRO A 143 21.61 -5.01 -14.79
CA PRO A 143 21.55 -6.45 -14.65
C PRO A 143 22.45 -7.04 -13.55
N SER A 144 23.66 -6.51 -13.38
CA SER A 144 24.63 -7.00 -12.39
C SER A 144 24.17 -6.63 -10.98
N LEU A 145 23.82 -5.36 -10.76
CA LEU A 145 23.31 -4.86 -9.48
C LEU A 145 21.94 -5.48 -9.11
N ASP A 146 21.02 -5.56 -10.06
CA ASP A 146 19.71 -6.19 -9.88
C ASP A 146 19.87 -7.71 -9.62
N GLY A 147 20.91 -8.34 -10.19
CA GLY A 147 21.34 -9.70 -9.88
C GLY A 147 21.78 -9.85 -8.42
N ARG A 148 22.60 -8.93 -7.90
CA ARG A 148 22.99 -8.91 -6.47
C ARG A 148 21.78 -8.79 -5.54
N ILE A 149 20.82 -7.91 -5.85
CA ILE A 149 19.56 -7.79 -5.08
C ILE A 149 18.77 -9.10 -5.13
N ARG A 150 18.70 -9.74 -6.29
CA ARG A 150 18.01 -11.02 -6.45
C ARG A 150 18.63 -12.11 -5.56
N ASP A 151 19.95 -12.18 -5.56
CA ASP A 151 20.71 -13.25 -4.92
C ASP A 151 20.90 -13.02 -3.40
N THR A 152 20.64 -11.81 -2.90
CA THR A 152 20.63 -11.49 -1.47
C THR A 152 19.21 -11.21 -0.94
N TYR A 153 18.72 -9.97 -1.07
CA TYR A 153 17.46 -9.52 -0.47
C TYR A 153 16.25 -10.32 -0.97
N ALA A 154 16.17 -10.56 -2.28
CA ALA A 154 15.03 -11.23 -2.88
C ALA A 154 15.04 -12.75 -2.62
N ALA A 155 16.20 -13.35 -2.34
CA ALA A 155 16.34 -14.76 -2.01
C ALA A 155 15.78 -15.07 -0.62
N GLN A 156 15.91 -14.14 0.33
CA GLN A 156 15.50 -14.34 1.73
C GLN A 156 14.09 -13.84 2.08
N THR A 157 13.43 -13.09 1.19
CA THR A 157 12.06 -12.59 1.44
C THR A 157 11.00 -13.67 1.23
N THR A 158 10.01 -13.69 2.11
CA THR A 158 8.78 -14.50 1.95
C THR A 158 7.73 -13.80 1.06
N GLY A 159 7.94 -12.52 0.74
CA GLY A 159 7.08 -11.70 -0.10
C GLY A 159 6.94 -12.23 -1.52
N GLN A 160 5.69 -12.24 -2.03
CA GLN A 160 5.40 -12.64 -3.41
C GLN A 160 5.73 -11.54 -4.43
N ASN A 161 5.36 -10.30 -4.12
CA ASN A 161 5.72 -9.17 -4.95
C ASN A 161 7.04 -8.60 -4.47
N LYS A 162 8.08 -8.72 -5.30
CA LYS A 162 9.45 -8.31 -5.00
C LYS A 162 9.83 -7.00 -5.69
N ASN A 163 8.90 -6.34 -6.39
CA ASN A 163 9.20 -5.16 -7.20
C ASN A 163 9.75 -4.00 -6.36
N SER A 164 9.25 -3.83 -5.13
CA SER A 164 9.72 -2.78 -4.21
C SER A 164 11.19 -2.92 -3.83
N LEU A 165 11.76 -4.13 -3.88
CA LEU A 165 13.18 -4.37 -3.59
C LEU A 165 14.13 -3.75 -4.63
N TYR A 166 13.61 -3.35 -5.79
CA TYR A 166 14.37 -2.72 -6.87
C TYR A 166 14.16 -1.20 -6.93
N ASP A 167 13.62 -0.61 -5.85
CA ASP A 167 13.64 0.85 -5.69
C ASP A 167 15.08 1.37 -5.71
N SER A 168 15.28 2.55 -6.31
CA SER A 168 16.60 3.15 -6.52
C SER A 168 17.39 3.36 -5.21
N TYR A 169 16.72 3.59 -4.08
CA TYR A 169 17.42 3.71 -2.80
C TYR A 169 17.91 2.34 -2.27
N ILE A 170 17.21 1.24 -2.57
CA ILE A 170 17.66 -0.11 -2.21
C ILE A 170 18.83 -0.54 -3.10
N ARG A 171 18.78 -0.19 -4.39
CA ARG A 171 19.92 -0.31 -5.31
C ARG A 171 21.14 0.45 -4.80
N ALA A 172 20.95 1.69 -4.34
CA ALA A 172 22.01 2.47 -3.71
C ALA A 172 22.60 1.79 -2.46
N ILE A 173 21.76 1.20 -1.60
CA ILE A 173 22.23 0.47 -0.42
C ILE A 173 23.02 -0.77 -0.85
N ARG A 174 22.48 -1.63 -1.73
CA ARG A 174 23.20 -2.84 -2.19
C ARG A 174 24.54 -2.49 -2.84
N TRP A 175 24.53 -1.50 -3.73
CA TRP A 175 25.73 -1.01 -4.39
C TRP A 175 26.76 -0.50 -3.36
N GLY A 176 26.32 0.31 -2.39
CA GLY A 176 27.18 0.85 -1.35
C GLY A 176 27.77 -0.25 -0.46
N THR A 177 26.96 -1.21 -0.04
CA THR A 177 27.39 -2.35 0.79
C THR A 177 28.42 -3.22 0.07
N ASP A 178 28.25 -3.42 -1.24
CA ASP A 178 29.22 -4.17 -2.06
C ASP A 178 30.50 -3.35 -2.29
N ARG A 179 30.38 -2.02 -2.51
CA ARG A 179 31.51 -1.13 -2.83
C ARG A 179 32.48 -0.90 -1.67
N ILE A 180 32.01 -0.91 -0.41
CA ILE A 180 32.86 -0.78 0.78
C ILE A 180 33.62 -2.07 1.14
N GLY A 181 33.32 -3.20 0.50
CA GLY A 181 33.99 -4.48 0.77
C GLY A 181 33.72 -5.02 2.18
N ASP A 182 34.79 -5.41 2.88
CA ASP A 182 34.80 -6.04 4.21
C ASP A 182 35.04 -5.06 5.37
N ARG A 183 35.43 -3.82 5.07
CA ARG A 183 35.73 -2.78 6.07
C ARG A 183 35.31 -1.43 5.55
N GLY A 184 34.42 -0.77 6.28
CA GLY A 184 33.99 0.57 5.94
C GLY A 184 32.67 0.97 6.59
N ILE A 185 32.17 2.13 6.18
CA ILE A 185 30.95 2.74 6.69
C ILE A 185 30.06 3.11 5.50
N LEU A 186 28.79 2.71 5.56
CA LEU A 186 27.73 3.16 4.66
C LEU A 186 26.74 4.03 5.44
N ALA A 187 26.57 5.29 5.03
CA ALA A 187 25.68 6.24 5.68
C ALA A 187 24.70 6.87 4.69
N TYR A 188 23.40 6.57 4.81
CA TYR A 188 22.39 7.16 3.94
C TYR A 188 21.22 7.78 4.69
N VAL A 189 20.75 8.91 4.17
CA VAL A 189 19.38 9.38 4.43
C VAL A 189 18.49 8.81 3.33
N SER A 190 17.63 7.86 3.66
CA SER A 190 16.87 7.10 2.68
C SER A 190 15.38 7.00 3.03
N ASN A 191 14.58 6.45 2.11
CA ASN A 191 13.23 6.03 2.44
C ASN A 191 13.27 4.93 3.51
N GLY A 192 12.69 5.18 4.68
CA GLY A 192 12.68 4.26 5.82
C GLY A 192 11.64 3.13 5.74
N GLY A 193 10.96 2.95 4.61
CA GLY A 193 9.91 1.93 4.45
C GLY A 193 10.39 0.49 4.71
N TYR A 194 11.68 0.21 4.54
CA TYR A 194 12.25 -1.10 4.80
C TYR A 194 12.28 -1.50 6.29
N ILE A 195 12.11 -0.56 7.22
CA ILE A 195 12.17 -0.82 8.67
C ILE A 195 11.07 -1.79 9.11
N ASP A 196 9.87 -1.68 8.54
CA ASP A 196 8.67 -2.42 9.00
C ASP A 196 7.81 -2.98 7.84
N SER A 197 8.30 -2.94 6.59
CA SER A 197 7.55 -3.47 5.45
C SER A 197 7.60 -5.00 5.36
N ASN A 198 6.46 -5.62 5.03
CA ASN A 198 6.37 -7.07 4.77
C ASN A 198 7.24 -7.53 3.59
N SER A 199 7.50 -6.65 2.61
CA SER A 199 8.30 -7.00 1.42
C SER A 199 9.81 -6.87 1.62
N ALA A 200 10.24 -6.30 2.75
CA ALA A 200 11.64 -5.99 3.03
C ALA A 200 12.24 -6.89 4.14
N ASP A 201 11.56 -7.98 4.51
CA ASP A 201 12.05 -8.98 5.47
C ASP A 201 13.39 -9.59 5.03
N GLY A 202 13.51 -9.96 3.75
CA GLY A 202 14.77 -10.47 3.21
C GLY A 202 15.90 -9.44 3.28
N LEU A 203 15.59 -8.17 3.00
CA LEU A 203 16.57 -7.08 3.12
C LEU A 203 17.02 -6.86 4.57
N ARG A 204 16.09 -6.90 5.53
CA ARG A 204 16.41 -6.76 6.97
C ARG A 204 17.25 -7.92 7.49
N LYS A 205 16.99 -9.15 7.06
CA LYS A 205 17.81 -10.33 7.39
C LYS A 205 19.22 -10.20 6.81
N THR A 206 19.34 -9.82 5.54
CA THR A 206 20.66 -9.61 4.92
C THR A 206 21.41 -8.45 5.57
N PHE A 207 20.75 -7.38 6.02
CA PHE A 207 21.45 -6.25 6.66
C PHE A 207 22.19 -6.66 7.94
N VAL A 208 21.61 -7.54 8.76
CA VAL A 208 22.26 -8.04 9.97
C VAL A 208 23.31 -9.12 9.70
N GLU A 209 23.39 -9.61 8.46
CA GLU A 209 24.49 -10.45 7.97
C GLU A 209 25.61 -9.61 7.34
N ASP A 210 25.25 -8.50 6.68
CA ASP A 210 26.17 -7.62 5.96
C ASP A 210 26.95 -6.67 6.87
N PHE A 211 26.43 -6.31 8.04
CA PHE A 211 27.02 -5.28 8.91
C PHE A 211 27.26 -5.79 10.33
N ASP A 212 28.34 -5.33 10.96
CA ASP A 212 28.69 -5.66 12.35
C ASP A 212 27.95 -4.76 13.34
N HIS A 213 27.80 -3.48 12.98
CA HIS A 213 26.94 -2.54 13.69
C HIS A 213 26.02 -1.84 12.70
N LEU A 214 24.74 -1.77 13.05
CA LEU A 214 23.73 -1.13 12.21
C LEU A 214 22.93 -0.13 13.04
N TYR A 215 23.04 1.15 12.71
CA TYR A 215 22.26 2.22 13.35
C TYR A 215 21.15 2.68 12.42
N ILE A 216 19.91 2.62 12.92
CA ILE A 216 18.69 3.01 12.22
C ILE A 216 17.99 4.09 13.02
N TYR A 217 18.08 5.34 12.54
CA TYR A 217 17.35 6.46 13.11
C TYR A 217 16.11 6.77 12.26
N ASN A 218 14.95 6.30 12.72
CA ASN A 218 13.66 6.52 12.09
C ASN A 218 13.17 7.97 12.35
N LEU A 219 13.22 8.81 11.31
CA LEU A 219 12.72 10.20 11.36
C LEU A 219 11.23 10.30 11.00
N ARG A 220 10.58 9.18 10.65
CA ARG A 220 9.16 9.11 10.32
C ARG A 220 8.77 10.05 9.17
N GLY A 221 7.58 10.64 9.21
CA GLY A 221 7.10 11.63 8.24
C GLY A 221 6.37 11.03 7.04
N ASN A 222 5.88 9.79 7.14
CA ASN A 222 5.11 9.14 6.09
C ASN A 222 3.72 9.77 5.93
N GLN A 223 3.59 10.68 4.97
CA GLN A 223 2.34 11.34 4.62
C GLN A 223 1.62 10.65 3.44
N ARG A 224 1.93 9.39 3.15
CA ARG A 224 1.04 8.50 2.36
C ARG A 224 -0.01 7.82 3.25
N THR A 225 0.13 7.94 4.56
CA THR A 225 -0.87 7.56 5.57
C THR A 225 -1.97 8.63 5.66
N SER A 226 -2.98 8.38 6.49
CA SER A 226 -4.08 9.33 6.74
C SER A 226 -4.61 9.16 8.16
N GLY A 227 -5.44 10.11 8.64
CA GLY A 227 -6.05 10.04 9.98
C GLY A 227 -5.03 10.16 11.11
N GLU A 228 -5.19 9.35 12.15
CA GLU A 228 -4.35 9.36 13.36
C GLU A 228 -2.90 8.98 13.06
N LEU A 229 -2.66 7.96 12.23
CA LEU A 229 -1.31 7.56 11.85
C LEU A 229 -0.53 8.70 11.17
N SER A 230 -1.18 9.46 10.29
CA SER A 230 -0.58 10.65 9.64
C SER A 230 -0.23 11.75 10.64
N ARG A 231 -1.02 11.92 11.71
CA ARG A 231 -0.72 12.85 12.80
C ARG A 231 0.49 12.39 13.61
N LYS A 232 0.55 11.11 13.97
CA LYS A 232 1.71 10.51 14.66
C LYS A 232 2.98 10.68 13.82
N GLU A 233 2.93 10.33 12.53
CA GLU A 233 4.07 10.48 11.61
C GLU A 233 4.63 11.91 11.57
N GLY A 234 3.79 12.92 11.79
CA GLY A 234 4.21 14.31 11.95
C GLY A 234 4.79 14.92 10.68
N GLY A 235 5.67 15.91 10.85
CA GLY A 235 6.25 16.70 9.77
C GLY A 235 7.12 15.89 8.79
N LYS A 236 7.05 16.23 7.51
CA LYS A 236 7.87 15.63 6.43
C LYS A 236 9.29 16.21 6.46
N VAL A 237 10.29 15.36 6.65
CA VAL A 237 11.72 15.75 6.70
C VAL A 237 12.19 16.46 5.42
N PHE A 238 11.61 16.14 4.26
CA PHE A 238 11.88 16.83 2.97
C PHE A 238 10.73 17.73 2.48
N GLY A 239 9.75 18.04 3.33
CA GLY A 239 8.71 19.02 3.00
C GLY A 239 7.83 18.55 1.84
N SER A 240 7.67 19.35 0.80
CA SER A 240 6.95 18.95 -0.43
C SER A 240 7.73 17.95 -1.29
N GLY A 241 9.05 17.81 -1.10
CA GLY A 241 9.92 16.96 -1.93
C GLY A 241 9.72 15.46 -1.73
N SER A 242 9.21 15.02 -0.57
CA SER A 242 8.87 13.61 -0.35
C SER A 242 7.75 13.44 0.68
N ARG A 243 6.92 12.42 0.49
CA ARG A 243 5.88 11.96 1.43
C ARG A 243 6.24 10.64 2.11
N ALA A 244 7.44 10.09 1.87
CA ALA A 244 7.88 8.81 2.43
C ALA A 244 8.30 8.95 3.90
N THR A 245 8.33 7.83 4.62
CA THR A 245 9.16 7.69 5.83
C THR A 245 10.59 8.05 5.48
N VAL A 246 11.28 8.81 6.32
CA VAL A 246 12.72 9.08 6.18
C VAL A 246 13.46 8.42 7.33
N ALA A 247 14.58 7.78 7.02
CA ALA A 247 15.47 7.21 8.03
C ALA A 247 16.93 7.56 7.71
N ILE A 248 17.72 7.77 8.77
CA ILE A 248 19.17 7.81 8.67
C ILE A 248 19.66 6.40 9.01
N MET A 249 20.40 5.79 8.08
CA MET A 249 21.02 4.48 8.23
C MET A 249 22.54 4.62 8.25
N LEU A 250 23.18 3.95 9.20
CA LEU A 250 24.64 3.82 9.30
C LEU A 250 24.99 2.34 9.48
N GLY A 251 25.49 1.71 8.44
CA GLY A 251 26.03 0.35 8.48
C GLY A 251 27.55 0.38 8.61
N VAL A 252 28.09 -0.35 9.58
CA VAL A 252 29.54 -0.46 9.84
C VAL A 252 29.99 -1.88 9.57
N LYS A 253 31.05 -2.03 8.78
CA LYS A 253 31.80 -3.27 8.61
C LYS A 253 33.16 -3.12 9.28
N ASP A 254 33.42 -3.95 10.27
CA ASP A 254 34.65 -4.03 11.05
C ASP A 254 35.14 -5.49 11.10
N PRO A 255 36.21 -5.84 10.36
CA PRO A 255 36.79 -7.19 10.35
C PRO A 255 37.27 -7.68 11.72
N THR A 256 37.32 -6.82 12.73
CA THR A 256 37.71 -7.19 14.10
C THR A 256 36.51 -7.52 15.00
N HIS A 257 35.28 -7.24 14.55
CA HIS A 257 34.07 -7.63 15.27
C HIS A 257 33.88 -9.15 15.26
N THR A 258 33.33 -9.68 16.34
CA THR A 258 33.03 -11.11 16.47
C THR A 258 31.63 -11.29 17.04
N GLY A 259 30.86 -12.21 16.47
CA GLY A 259 29.47 -12.47 16.86
C GLY A 259 28.49 -11.80 15.90
N ASP A 260 27.23 -11.75 16.33
CA ASP A 260 26.15 -11.23 15.51
C ASP A 260 26.18 -9.69 15.41
N CYS A 261 25.49 -9.15 14.41
CA CYS A 261 25.28 -7.72 14.24
C CYS A 261 24.61 -7.09 15.47
N VAL A 262 25.11 -5.93 15.91
CA VAL A 262 24.44 -5.10 16.92
C VAL A 262 23.55 -4.07 16.21
N LEU A 263 22.24 -4.29 16.24
CA LEU A 263 21.23 -3.39 15.67
C LEU A 263 20.80 -2.33 16.71
N HIS A 264 21.18 -1.09 16.44
CA HIS A 264 20.82 0.10 17.20
C HIS A 264 19.66 0.83 16.52
N TYR A 265 18.53 0.96 17.21
CA TYR A 265 17.34 1.63 16.70
C TYR A 265 16.99 2.87 17.52
N ARG A 266 16.48 3.89 16.83
CA ARG A 266 15.89 5.07 17.45
C ARG A 266 14.68 5.53 16.64
N ASP A 267 13.52 5.64 17.30
CA ASP A 267 12.41 6.45 16.79
C ASP A 267 12.55 7.90 17.26
N ILE A 268 12.31 8.86 16.36
CA ILE A 268 12.35 10.28 16.70
C ILE A 268 11.17 10.72 17.59
N GLY A 269 10.02 10.04 17.51
CA GLY A 269 8.81 10.32 18.28
C GLY A 269 7.56 10.67 17.45
N ASP A 270 6.40 10.59 18.12
CA ASP A 270 5.08 10.93 17.56
C ASP A 270 4.82 12.45 17.57
N TYR A 271 4.01 12.92 16.61
CA TYR A 271 3.44 14.27 16.52
C TYR A 271 4.42 15.43 16.36
N LEU A 272 5.70 15.14 16.13
CA LEU A 272 6.72 16.18 15.95
C LEU A 272 6.56 16.91 14.61
N THR A 273 6.72 18.24 14.62
CA THR A 273 6.79 19.03 13.38
C THR A 273 8.10 18.73 12.64
N ARG A 274 8.24 19.26 11.42
CA ARG A 274 9.49 19.10 10.67
C ARG A 274 10.63 19.79 11.43
N GLU A 275 10.36 20.98 11.94
CA GLU A 275 11.30 21.84 12.63
C GLU A 275 11.79 21.19 13.93
N ASP A 276 10.88 20.61 14.72
CA ASP A 276 11.24 19.85 15.94
C ASP A 276 12.17 18.69 15.62
N LYS A 277 11.86 17.92 14.57
CA LYS A 277 12.71 16.79 14.12
C LYS A 277 14.10 17.25 13.73
N LEU A 278 14.21 18.34 12.99
CA LEU A 278 15.51 18.87 12.54
C LEU A 278 16.32 19.41 13.72
N ALA A 279 15.68 20.06 14.70
CA ALA A 279 16.35 20.51 15.92
C ALA A 279 16.92 19.33 16.71
N ILE A 280 16.13 18.26 16.92
CA ILE A 280 16.58 17.04 17.60
C ILE A 280 17.78 16.42 16.88
N VAL A 281 17.71 16.28 15.55
CA VAL A 281 18.81 15.69 14.77
C VAL A 281 20.07 16.56 14.81
N ASN A 282 19.93 17.89 14.80
CA ASN A 282 21.07 18.81 14.87
C ASN A 282 21.86 18.67 16.17
N ASP A 283 21.18 18.38 17.28
CA ASP A 283 21.80 18.23 18.60
C ASP A 283 22.22 16.77 18.89
N SER A 284 21.97 15.86 17.95
CA SER A 284 22.25 14.44 18.07
C SER A 284 23.62 14.06 17.50
N THR A 285 24.31 13.18 18.22
CA THR A 285 25.51 12.46 17.77
C THR A 285 25.31 10.98 18.05
N ILE A 286 26.15 10.11 17.48
CA ILE A 286 26.06 8.66 17.75
C ILE A 286 26.15 8.38 19.25
N THR A 287 26.96 9.14 19.99
CA THR A 287 27.19 8.94 21.44
C THR A 287 26.19 9.65 22.33
N SER A 288 25.60 10.78 21.89
CA SER A 288 24.57 11.49 22.67
C SER A 288 23.16 10.92 22.47
N THR A 289 22.91 10.22 21.36
CA THR A 289 21.63 9.56 21.10
C THR A 289 21.45 8.32 21.97
N THR A 290 20.29 8.21 22.61
CA THR A 290 19.90 6.99 23.34
C THR A 290 19.33 5.95 22.37
N TRP A 291 20.13 4.93 22.08
CA TRP A 291 19.76 3.83 21.18
C TRP A 291 19.10 2.69 21.93
N GLU A 292 18.05 2.12 21.33
CA GLU A 292 17.50 0.83 21.70
C GLU A 292 18.26 -0.26 20.94
N THR A 293 18.69 -1.32 21.63
CA THR A 293 19.28 -2.48 20.95
C THR A 293 18.16 -3.47 20.63
N ILE A 294 17.96 -3.77 19.35
CA ILE A 294 16.91 -4.66 18.87
C ILE A 294 17.53 -6.02 18.52
N THR A 295 16.90 -7.10 18.97
CA THR A 295 17.15 -8.45 18.45
C THR A 295 16.06 -8.79 17.42
N PRO A 296 16.40 -8.91 16.12
CA PRO A 296 15.43 -9.33 15.12
C PRO A 296 14.89 -10.73 15.43
N ASN A 297 13.60 -10.96 15.23
CA ASN A 297 13.05 -12.31 15.31
C ASN A 297 13.40 -13.16 14.06
N SER A 298 13.06 -14.45 14.09
CA SER A 298 13.31 -15.40 12.99
C SER A 298 12.66 -14.99 11.66
N LYS A 299 11.58 -14.18 11.72
CA LYS A 299 10.87 -13.63 10.56
C LYS A 299 11.59 -12.41 9.97
N GLY A 300 12.66 -11.92 10.59
CA GLY A 300 13.42 -10.74 10.15
C GLY A 300 12.73 -9.42 10.51
N GLU A 301 11.96 -9.39 11.59
CA GLU A 301 11.19 -8.24 12.04
C GLU A 301 11.99 -7.47 13.09
N TRP A 302 12.17 -6.17 12.90
CA TRP A 302 12.91 -5.33 13.85
C TRP A 302 11.97 -4.76 14.91
N ILE A 303 10.94 -4.04 14.46
CA ILE A 303 9.90 -3.45 15.29
C ILE A 303 8.56 -4.15 15.03
N ASN A 304 7.59 -3.96 15.94
CA ASN A 304 6.25 -4.55 15.82
C ASN A 304 6.32 -6.06 15.55
N GLN A 305 7.16 -6.77 16.32
CA GLN A 305 7.43 -8.19 16.10
C GLN A 305 6.18 -9.02 16.39
N SER A 306 5.88 -9.96 15.49
CA SER A 306 4.77 -10.89 15.63
C SER A 306 5.09 -12.00 16.63
N SER A 307 4.05 -12.50 17.32
CA SER A 307 4.13 -13.64 18.22
C SER A 307 4.05 -14.98 17.49
N ASP A 308 4.84 -15.95 17.93
CA ASP A 308 4.77 -17.33 17.43
C ASP A 308 3.45 -18.03 17.82
N THR A 309 2.80 -17.58 18.90
CA THR A 309 1.52 -18.16 19.35
C THR A 309 0.43 -17.94 18.31
N TYR A 310 0.44 -16.80 17.63
CA TYR A 310 -0.55 -16.48 16.61
C TYR A 310 -0.49 -17.47 15.44
N ASP A 311 0.68 -17.99 15.09
CA ASP A 311 0.85 -18.94 13.99
C ASP A 311 0.23 -20.32 14.28
N THR A 312 -0.11 -20.59 15.55
CA THR A 312 -0.84 -21.82 15.96
C THR A 312 -2.35 -21.71 15.77
N LEU A 313 -2.87 -20.50 15.58
CA LEU A 313 -4.31 -20.23 15.43
C LEU A 313 -4.81 -20.60 14.03
N SER A 314 -6.12 -20.86 13.91
CA SER A 314 -6.74 -21.31 12.65
C SER A 314 -6.67 -20.19 11.60
N PRO A 315 -6.04 -20.38 10.43
CA PRO A 315 -5.97 -19.34 9.43
C PRO A 315 -7.36 -19.06 8.84
N LEU A 316 -7.71 -17.77 8.67
CA LEU A 316 -8.97 -17.39 8.04
C LEU A 316 -9.04 -17.91 6.60
N GLY A 317 -7.93 -17.84 5.86
CA GLY A 317 -7.79 -18.43 4.54
C GLY A 317 -6.32 -18.72 4.22
N ASP A 318 -6.07 -19.77 3.44
CA ASP A 318 -4.73 -20.17 3.03
C ASP A 318 -4.75 -20.78 1.62
N LYS A 319 -4.25 -20.02 0.63
CA LYS A 319 -4.17 -20.48 -0.77
C LYS A 319 -2.98 -21.39 -1.06
N LYS A 320 -1.95 -21.38 -0.22
CA LYS A 320 -0.69 -22.10 -0.48
C LYS A 320 -0.58 -23.39 0.30
N GLY A 321 -1.40 -23.55 1.33
CA GLY A 321 -1.19 -24.56 2.35
C GLY A 321 0.04 -24.24 3.20
N GLY A 322 0.32 -25.10 4.17
CA GLY A 322 1.53 -25.01 4.99
C GLY A 322 1.38 -24.22 6.30
N THR A 323 0.17 -23.76 6.62
CA THR A 323 -0.16 -23.14 7.91
C THR A 323 -0.36 -24.14 9.06
N GLY A 324 -0.23 -25.45 8.81
CA GLY A 324 -0.34 -26.52 9.81
C GLY A 324 -1.78 -26.82 10.27
N MET A 325 -2.72 -25.89 10.03
CA MET A 325 -4.13 -26.02 10.38
C MET A 325 -5.01 -25.78 9.14
N PRO A 326 -6.10 -26.56 8.96
CA PRO A 326 -7.06 -26.32 7.88
C PRO A 326 -7.63 -24.89 7.95
N PRO A 327 -7.70 -24.16 6.81
CA PRO A 327 -8.27 -22.82 6.78
C PRO A 327 -9.78 -22.84 6.99
N ILE A 328 -10.28 -21.73 7.53
CA ILE A 328 -11.70 -21.51 7.79
C ILE A 328 -12.49 -21.39 6.48
N PHE A 329 -12.01 -20.55 5.57
CA PHE A 329 -12.56 -20.42 4.24
C PHE A 329 -11.77 -21.23 3.21
N GLY A 330 -12.50 -21.92 2.33
CA GLY A 330 -11.91 -22.66 1.22
C GLY A 330 -11.29 -21.73 0.16
N THR A 331 -11.89 -20.57 -0.06
CA THR A 331 -11.36 -19.54 -0.96
C THR A 331 -11.66 -18.12 -0.51
N TYR A 332 -10.93 -17.17 -1.08
CA TYR A 332 -11.09 -15.73 -0.87
C TYR A 332 -10.49 -15.00 -2.08
N SER A 333 -10.85 -13.73 -2.28
CA SER A 333 -10.40 -12.95 -3.44
C SER A 333 -9.87 -11.59 -3.01
N PRO A 334 -8.83 -11.04 -3.66
CA PRO A 334 -8.68 -9.58 -3.65
C PRO A 334 -9.94 -8.93 -4.24
N GLY A 335 -10.19 -7.67 -3.87
CA GLY A 335 -11.22 -6.87 -4.54
C GLY A 335 -10.88 -6.61 -6.02
N LEU A 336 -11.86 -6.10 -6.76
CA LEU A 336 -11.76 -5.89 -8.20
C LEU A 336 -10.71 -4.84 -8.54
N GLN A 337 -9.67 -5.22 -9.28
CA GLN A 337 -8.67 -4.28 -9.78
C GLN A 337 -8.94 -3.95 -11.24
N THR A 338 -9.35 -2.72 -11.52
CA THR A 338 -9.65 -2.29 -12.90
C THR A 338 -8.46 -1.63 -13.60
N ASN A 339 -7.66 -0.86 -12.85
CA ASN A 339 -6.66 0.12 -13.35
C ASN A 339 -7.25 1.22 -14.25
N ARG A 340 -8.57 1.41 -14.27
CA ARG A 340 -9.26 2.38 -15.13
C ARG A 340 -10.58 2.84 -14.53
N ASP A 341 -10.59 3.10 -13.22
CA ASP A 341 -11.83 3.31 -12.47
C ASP A 341 -12.77 4.35 -13.11
N ALA A 342 -12.23 5.49 -13.57
CA ALA A 342 -13.05 6.54 -14.20
C ALA A 342 -13.87 6.05 -15.41
N TRP A 343 -13.39 5.02 -16.11
CA TRP A 343 -14.03 4.46 -17.29
C TRP A 343 -15.07 3.40 -16.97
N VAL A 344 -14.82 2.57 -15.95
CA VAL A 344 -15.63 1.37 -15.66
C VAL A 344 -16.47 1.48 -14.40
N TYR A 345 -16.23 2.47 -13.55
CA TYR A 345 -17.05 2.82 -12.38
C TYR A 345 -17.76 4.16 -12.60
N ASN A 346 -19.04 4.23 -12.29
CA ASN A 346 -19.75 5.50 -12.18
C ASN A 346 -21.01 5.35 -11.30
N PHE A 347 -21.49 6.46 -10.75
CA PHE A 347 -22.82 6.49 -10.14
C PHE A 347 -23.92 6.27 -11.19
N SER A 348 -23.77 6.80 -12.41
CA SER A 348 -24.72 6.55 -13.50
C SER A 348 -24.39 5.27 -14.27
N ARG A 349 -25.37 4.37 -14.38
CA ARG A 349 -25.30 3.17 -15.22
C ARG A 349 -25.07 3.53 -16.69
N GLN A 350 -25.78 4.54 -17.19
CA GLN A 350 -25.67 5.02 -18.57
C GLN A 350 -24.30 5.66 -18.84
N ALA A 351 -23.69 6.32 -17.85
CA ALA A 351 -22.34 6.84 -18.00
C ALA A 351 -21.32 5.70 -18.17
N VAL A 352 -21.40 4.63 -17.37
CA VAL A 352 -20.52 3.45 -17.53
C VAL A 352 -20.62 2.86 -18.94
N GLU A 353 -21.84 2.65 -19.43
CA GLU A 353 -22.08 2.10 -20.77
C GLU A 353 -21.44 2.96 -21.87
N ARG A 354 -21.66 4.28 -21.82
CA ARG A 354 -21.06 5.22 -22.79
C ARG A 354 -19.54 5.24 -22.72
N ASN A 355 -18.99 5.31 -21.50
CA ASN A 355 -17.54 5.36 -21.27
C ASN A 355 -16.86 4.09 -21.80
N VAL A 356 -17.38 2.91 -21.46
CA VAL A 356 -16.83 1.63 -21.90
C VAL A 356 -16.92 1.47 -23.41
N THR A 357 -18.03 1.87 -24.02
CA THR A 357 -18.19 1.82 -25.48
C THR A 357 -17.17 2.71 -26.18
N ALA A 358 -17.00 3.96 -25.72
CA ALA A 358 -16.04 4.90 -26.29
C ALA A 358 -14.58 4.43 -26.13
N MET A 359 -14.23 3.91 -24.96
CA MET A 359 -12.90 3.37 -24.70
C MET A 359 -12.61 2.15 -25.56
N THR A 360 -13.58 1.25 -25.73
CA THR A 360 -13.43 0.03 -26.53
C THR A 360 -13.27 0.36 -28.01
N ALA A 361 -14.00 1.37 -28.53
CA ALA A 361 -13.78 1.86 -29.88
C ALA A 361 -12.34 2.36 -30.10
N THR A 362 -11.77 3.08 -29.13
CA THR A 362 -10.36 3.50 -29.19
C THR A 362 -9.40 2.31 -29.11
N TYR A 363 -9.69 1.32 -28.27
CA TYR A 363 -8.90 0.08 -28.21
C TYR A 363 -8.88 -0.65 -29.57
N GLU A 364 -10.03 -0.74 -30.25
CA GLU A 364 -10.14 -1.42 -31.55
C GLU A 364 -9.38 -0.68 -32.66
N GLU A 365 -9.41 0.65 -32.67
CA GLU A 365 -8.59 1.48 -33.56
C GLU A 365 -7.10 1.17 -33.38
N VAL A 366 -6.64 1.14 -32.12
CA VAL A 366 -5.25 0.84 -31.77
C VAL A 366 -4.87 -0.58 -32.13
N ARG A 367 -5.74 -1.56 -31.87
CA ARG A 367 -5.52 -2.95 -32.26
C ARG A 367 -5.34 -3.07 -33.76
N SER A 368 -6.23 -2.46 -34.54
CA SER A 368 -6.14 -2.46 -36.00
C SER A 368 -4.83 -1.82 -36.50
N ALA A 369 -4.50 -0.62 -36.01
CA ALA A 369 -3.29 0.10 -36.39
C ALA A 369 -2.00 -0.67 -36.03
N TYR A 370 -1.95 -1.26 -34.83
CA TYR A 370 -0.79 -2.05 -34.38
C TYR A 370 -0.55 -3.30 -35.24
N HIS A 371 -1.63 -3.95 -35.71
CA HIS A 371 -1.57 -5.17 -36.53
C HIS A 371 -1.48 -4.92 -38.05
N ALA A 372 -1.59 -3.68 -38.51
CA ALA A 372 -1.50 -3.33 -39.93
C ALA A 372 -0.11 -3.62 -40.54
N GLU A 373 0.94 -3.64 -39.72
CA GLU A 373 2.31 -3.90 -40.15
C GLU A 373 2.87 -5.23 -39.60
N PRO A 374 3.70 -5.95 -40.36
CA PRO A 374 4.42 -7.11 -39.86
C PRO A 374 5.37 -6.73 -38.72
N ARG A 375 5.38 -7.51 -37.63
CA ARG A 375 6.24 -7.27 -36.47
C ARG A 375 6.99 -8.53 -36.06
N PRO A 376 8.27 -8.41 -35.63
CA PRO A 376 9.08 -9.56 -35.22
C PRO A 376 8.64 -10.15 -33.87
N LYS A 377 8.04 -9.34 -32.99
CA LYS A 377 7.50 -9.76 -31.69
C LYS A 377 6.13 -9.13 -31.48
N ARG A 378 5.22 -9.88 -30.86
CA ARG A 378 3.89 -9.41 -30.46
C ARG A 378 3.67 -9.71 -28.98
N ASN A 379 4.12 -8.80 -28.13
CA ASN A 379 3.97 -8.90 -26.69
C ASN A 379 3.68 -7.53 -26.08
N GLU A 380 3.36 -7.51 -24.78
CA GLU A 380 2.99 -6.29 -24.05
C GLU A 380 4.04 -5.16 -24.14
N LYS A 381 5.33 -5.51 -24.08
CA LYS A 381 6.43 -4.54 -24.13
C LYS A 381 6.55 -3.91 -25.52
N ASP A 382 6.33 -4.69 -26.58
CA ASP A 382 6.32 -4.18 -27.96
C ASP A 382 5.18 -3.18 -28.17
N VAL A 383 3.98 -3.49 -27.66
CA VAL A 383 2.84 -2.56 -27.69
C VAL A 383 3.15 -1.29 -26.91
N ALA A 384 3.76 -1.39 -25.73
CA ALA A 384 4.15 -0.22 -24.94
C ALA A 384 5.16 0.68 -25.68
N ALA A 385 6.18 0.08 -26.32
CA ALA A 385 7.15 0.81 -27.12
C ALA A 385 6.51 1.48 -28.34
N TRP A 386 5.59 0.78 -29.01
CA TRP A 386 4.85 1.34 -30.14
C TRP A 386 3.95 2.51 -29.73
N LEU A 387 3.24 2.41 -28.61
CA LEU A 387 2.43 3.50 -28.06
C LEU A 387 3.29 4.73 -27.71
N ALA A 388 4.54 4.54 -27.30
CA ALA A 388 5.46 5.64 -27.03
C ALA A 388 5.84 6.42 -28.29
N THR A 389 5.84 5.80 -29.47
CA THR A 389 6.07 6.48 -30.75
C THR A 389 4.78 6.99 -31.42
N HIS A 390 3.60 6.69 -30.84
CA HIS A 390 2.28 7.09 -31.34
C HIS A 390 1.46 7.70 -30.20
N PRO A 391 1.85 8.89 -29.71
CA PRO A 391 1.24 9.51 -28.53
C PRO A 391 -0.27 9.79 -28.68
N GLU A 392 -0.77 9.91 -29.92
CA GLU A 392 -2.20 10.06 -30.23
C GLU A 392 -3.06 8.89 -29.73
N PHE A 393 -2.47 7.71 -29.54
CA PHE A 393 -3.12 6.51 -28.99
C PHE A 393 -2.95 6.36 -27.47
N SER A 394 -2.25 7.29 -26.82
CA SER A 394 -1.99 7.31 -25.38
C SER A 394 -2.79 8.39 -24.63
N ASP A 395 -3.68 9.10 -25.32
CA ASP A 395 -4.55 10.13 -24.76
C ASP A 395 -5.51 9.56 -23.70
N GLN A 396 -5.36 10.03 -22.45
CA GLN A 396 -6.12 9.57 -21.29
C GLN A 396 -7.60 9.97 -21.34
N THR A 397 -7.97 10.92 -22.20
CA THR A 397 -9.37 11.27 -22.49
C THR A 397 -10.08 10.25 -23.38
N ARG A 398 -9.34 9.35 -24.01
CA ARG A 398 -9.86 8.33 -24.92
C ARG A 398 -9.71 6.91 -24.37
N ILE A 399 -8.61 6.64 -23.66
CA ILE A 399 -8.31 5.30 -23.15
C ILE A 399 -7.37 5.32 -21.93
N SER A 400 -7.58 4.37 -21.02
CA SER A 400 -6.70 4.12 -19.88
C SER A 400 -6.02 2.76 -19.99
N TRP A 401 -4.71 2.79 -20.27
CA TRP A 401 -3.92 1.59 -20.54
C TRP A 401 -3.53 0.83 -19.27
N SER A 402 -3.38 -0.48 -19.44
CA SER A 402 -2.84 -1.40 -18.44
C SER A 402 -2.06 -2.47 -19.17
N SER A 403 -1.17 -3.18 -18.48
CA SER A 403 -0.44 -4.29 -19.10
C SER A 403 -1.38 -5.41 -19.60
N THR A 404 -2.53 -5.63 -18.97
CA THR A 404 -3.55 -6.59 -19.47
C THR A 404 -4.13 -6.13 -20.81
N LEU A 405 -4.54 -4.86 -20.92
CA LEU A 405 -5.13 -4.34 -22.15
C LEU A 405 -4.11 -4.28 -23.30
N ARG A 406 -2.85 -3.94 -23.01
CA ARG A 406 -1.75 -4.03 -23.98
C ARG A 406 -1.46 -5.47 -24.41
N ASN A 407 -1.59 -6.44 -23.51
CA ASN A 407 -1.52 -7.87 -23.89
C ASN A 407 -2.66 -8.28 -24.82
N HIS A 408 -3.88 -7.77 -24.64
CA HIS A 408 -4.99 -8.02 -25.55
C HIS A 408 -4.71 -7.45 -26.95
N VAL A 409 -4.16 -6.23 -27.05
CA VAL A 409 -3.67 -5.66 -28.33
C VAL A 409 -2.63 -6.59 -28.95
N ALA A 410 -1.61 -7.00 -28.19
CA ALA A 410 -0.53 -7.86 -28.71
C ALA A 410 -1.07 -9.18 -29.30
N ARG A 411 -2.09 -9.77 -28.67
CA ARG A 411 -2.74 -11.01 -29.10
C ARG A 411 -3.77 -10.81 -30.22
N GLY A 412 -4.15 -9.57 -30.52
CA GLY A 412 -5.21 -9.26 -31.48
C GLY A 412 -6.61 -9.63 -30.96
N THR A 413 -6.82 -9.65 -29.65
CA THR A 413 -8.11 -10.00 -29.04
C THR A 413 -9.19 -8.96 -29.39
N ASP A 414 -10.28 -9.40 -30.01
CA ASP A 414 -11.51 -8.60 -30.16
C ASP A 414 -12.18 -8.39 -28.79
N ILE A 415 -12.62 -7.16 -28.50
CA ILE A 415 -13.37 -6.87 -27.28
C ILE A 415 -14.78 -6.39 -27.64
N GLU A 416 -15.77 -7.22 -27.35
CA GLU A 416 -17.19 -6.83 -27.41
C GLU A 416 -17.62 -6.13 -26.12
N THR A 417 -18.63 -5.27 -26.23
CA THR A 417 -19.26 -4.62 -25.07
C THR A 417 -20.73 -5.02 -24.91
N SER A 418 -21.17 -5.18 -23.67
CA SER A 418 -22.56 -5.50 -23.36
C SER A 418 -23.00 -4.88 -22.04
N SER A 419 -24.20 -4.30 -22.02
CA SER A 419 -24.80 -3.68 -20.83
C SER A 419 -25.19 -4.69 -19.74
N GLN A 420 -25.24 -5.99 -20.07
CA GLN A 420 -25.51 -7.08 -19.12
C GLN A 420 -24.37 -7.29 -18.12
N TRP A 421 -23.15 -6.85 -18.44
CA TRP A 421 -22.00 -6.93 -17.55
C TRP A 421 -21.89 -5.73 -16.59
N ILE A 422 -22.85 -4.80 -16.66
CA ILE A 422 -22.94 -3.69 -15.71
C ILE A 422 -23.74 -4.15 -14.49
N THR A 423 -23.09 -4.13 -13.33
CA THR A 423 -23.66 -4.54 -12.04
C THR A 423 -23.28 -3.57 -10.94
N THR A 424 -23.79 -3.78 -9.73
CA THR A 424 -23.48 -2.95 -8.56
C THR A 424 -22.20 -3.42 -7.86
N SER A 425 -21.39 -2.45 -7.45
CA SER A 425 -20.17 -2.68 -6.71
C SER A 425 -20.10 -1.81 -5.46
N SER A 426 -19.54 -2.36 -4.39
CA SER A 426 -19.10 -1.63 -3.21
C SER A 426 -17.77 -0.93 -3.51
N TYR A 427 -17.85 0.28 -4.08
CA TYR A 427 -16.67 1.03 -4.47
C TYR A 427 -15.92 1.53 -3.23
N ARG A 428 -16.60 2.16 -2.28
CA ARG A 428 -16.06 2.57 -0.96
C ARG A 428 -17.11 2.32 0.13
N PRO A 429 -16.80 2.44 1.43
CA PRO A 429 -17.78 2.17 2.47
C PRO A 429 -19.05 2.98 2.27
N PHE A 430 -20.18 2.27 2.24
CA PHE A 430 -21.52 2.84 2.09
C PHE A 430 -21.72 3.71 0.83
N ALA A 431 -20.90 3.49 -0.20
CA ALA A 431 -20.93 4.20 -1.47
C ALA A 431 -20.94 3.19 -2.63
N LYS A 432 -22.13 2.63 -2.90
CA LYS A 432 -22.37 1.77 -4.06
C LYS A 432 -22.25 2.57 -5.37
N GLN A 433 -21.69 1.92 -6.39
CA GLN A 433 -21.60 2.45 -7.76
C GLN A 433 -21.93 1.34 -8.77
N ASN A 434 -22.25 1.75 -10.00
CA ASN A 434 -22.29 0.84 -11.14
C ASN A 434 -20.84 0.53 -11.57
N VAL A 435 -20.57 -0.74 -11.88
CA VAL A 435 -19.29 -1.22 -12.41
C VAL A 435 -19.50 -2.05 -13.67
N TYR A 436 -18.63 -1.90 -14.67
CA TYR A 436 -18.50 -2.85 -15.77
C TYR A 436 -17.59 -4.02 -15.38
N PHE A 437 -18.19 -5.16 -15.05
CA PHE A 437 -17.50 -6.34 -14.56
C PHE A 437 -17.31 -7.39 -15.66
N HIS A 438 -16.19 -7.29 -16.37
CA HIS A 438 -15.81 -8.23 -17.43
C HIS A 438 -14.28 -8.34 -17.56
N SER A 439 -13.78 -9.56 -17.73
CA SER A 439 -12.35 -9.89 -17.69
C SER A 439 -11.50 -9.14 -18.72
N HIS A 440 -12.04 -8.78 -19.88
CA HIS A 440 -11.33 -8.00 -20.91
C HIS A 440 -10.98 -6.58 -20.46
N LEU A 441 -11.84 -5.95 -19.64
CA LEU A 441 -11.70 -4.55 -19.23
C LEU A 441 -11.34 -4.39 -17.75
N ASN A 442 -11.13 -5.47 -17.01
CA ASN A 442 -10.65 -5.44 -15.64
C ASN A 442 -9.23 -6.01 -15.57
N HIS A 443 -8.28 -5.27 -15.00
CA HIS A 443 -6.87 -5.69 -14.96
C HIS A 443 -6.67 -7.02 -14.21
N ARG A 444 -7.25 -7.16 -13.00
CA ARG A 444 -7.21 -8.40 -12.20
C ARG A 444 -8.54 -8.58 -11.45
N PRO A 445 -9.43 -9.47 -11.90
CA PRO A 445 -10.69 -9.75 -11.22
C PRO A 445 -10.56 -10.73 -10.04
N GLY A 446 -9.39 -11.36 -9.85
CA GLY A 446 -9.20 -12.33 -8.76
C GLY A 446 -10.08 -13.56 -8.92
N GLN A 447 -10.73 -13.99 -7.83
CA GLN A 447 -11.73 -15.05 -7.83
C GLN A 447 -13.17 -14.49 -7.87
N LEU A 448 -13.34 -13.17 -8.02
CA LEU A 448 -14.68 -12.56 -8.08
C LEU A 448 -15.59 -13.18 -9.15
N PRO A 449 -15.12 -13.64 -10.33
CA PRO A 449 -16.00 -14.30 -11.30
C PRO A 449 -16.62 -15.62 -10.83
N SER A 450 -15.98 -16.37 -9.92
CA SER A 450 -16.62 -17.56 -9.30
C SER A 450 -17.45 -17.20 -8.07
N ILE A 451 -17.32 -15.99 -7.54
CA ILE A 451 -18.09 -15.49 -6.41
C ILE A 451 -19.38 -14.80 -6.88
N PHE A 452 -19.30 -14.10 -8.01
CA PHE A 452 -20.37 -13.35 -8.67
C PHE A 452 -20.36 -13.60 -10.20
N PRO A 453 -20.71 -14.82 -10.69
CA PRO A 453 -20.62 -15.14 -12.12
C PRO A 453 -21.48 -14.25 -13.02
N THR A 454 -22.71 -13.98 -12.60
CA THR A 454 -23.67 -13.11 -13.29
C THR A 454 -24.41 -12.26 -12.26
N PRO A 455 -25.10 -11.17 -12.67
CA PRO A 455 -25.93 -10.37 -11.77
C PRO A 455 -27.03 -11.16 -11.03
N ASN A 456 -27.41 -12.35 -11.51
CA ASN A 456 -28.42 -13.21 -10.86
C ASN A 456 -27.86 -14.01 -9.68
N HIS A 457 -26.53 -14.13 -9.57
CA HIS A 457 -25.87 -14.88 -8.51
C HIS A 457 -25.66 -14.00 -7.28
N VAL A 458 -26.68 -13.93 -6.43
CA VAL A 458 -26.59 -13.20 -5.17
C VAL A 458 -25.63 -13.90 -4.22
N ASN A 459 -24.75 -13.13 -3.60
CA ASN A 459 -23.79 -13.59 -2.62
C ASN A 459 -23.49 -12.47 -1.62
N HIS A 460 -22.90 -12.81 -0.49
CA HIS A 460 -22.41 -11.82 0.46
C HIS A 460 -21.11 -12.31 1.10
N GLY A 461 -20.40 -11.39 1.73
CA GLY A 461 -19.14 -11.68 2.38
C GLY A 461 -18.69 -10.51 3.22
N PHE A 462 -17.51 -10.62 3.81
CA PHE A 462 -16.84 -9.47 4.39
C PHE A 462 -15.49 -9.23 3.75
N TYR A 463 -15.22 -7.95 3.55
CA TYR A 463 -13.98 -7.42 3.05
C TYR A 463 -13.12 -6.97 4.22
N LEU A 464 -11.81 -7.24 4.19
CA LEU A 464 -10.88 -6.77 5.21
C LEU A 464 -9.61 -6.18 4.58
N THR A 465 -8.93 -5.30 5.32
CA THR A 465 -7.64 -4.73 4.94
C THR A 465 -6.62 -5.84 4.73
N ALA A 466 -5.91 -5.82 3.59
CA ALA A 466 -4.88 -6.82 3.30
C ALA A 466 -3.62 -6.53 4.13
N PRO A 467 -2.83 -7.57 4.44
CA PRO A 467 -1.58 -7.39 5.15
C PRO A 467 -0.59 -6.51 4.36
N GLY A 468 0.22 -5.75 5.09
CA GLY A 468 1.25 -4.84 4.55
C GLY A 468 0.71 -3.44 4.24
N GLY A 469 -0.55 -3.18 4.56
CA GLY A 469 -1.16 -1.87 4.48
C GLY A 469 -0.57 -0.85 5.46
N ASN A 470 -0.73 0.42 5.12
CA ASN A 470 -0.49 1.57 6.00
C ASN A 470 -1.77 2.03 6.72
N ALA A 471 -2.91 1.41 6.45
CA ALA A 471 -4.15 1.65 7.17
C ALA A 471 -4.29 0.64 8.31
N ASP A 472 -4.95 1.08 9.38
CA ASP A 472 -5.32 0.18 10.47
C ASP A 472 -6.26 -0.93 9.96
N PHE A 473 -6.29 -2.04 10.68
CA PHE A 473 -7.18 -3.16 10.36
C PHE A 473 -8.64 -2.70 10.37
N ALA A 474 -9.36 -3.01 9.30
CA ALA A 474 -10.78 -2.72 9.18
C ALA A 474 -11.45 -3.85 8.41
N VAL A 475 -12.74 -4.06 8.68
CA VAL A 475 -13.57 -5.09 8.06
C VAL A 475 -14.98 -4.54 7.83
N LEU A 476 -15.61 -4.87 6.70
CA LEU A 476 -16.96 -4.43 6.34
C LEU A 476 -17.63 -5.49 5.47
N ALA A 477 -18.87 -5.84 5.81
CA ALA A 477 -19.67 -6.77 5.03
C ALA A 477 -20.32 -6.08 3.83
N THR A 478 -20.48 -6.83 2.74
CA THR A 478 -21.16 -6.36 1.54
C THR A 478 -21.74 -7.54 0.76
N ASP A 479 -22.84 -7.26 0.06
CA ASP A 479 -23.50 -8.11 -0.92
C ASP A 479 -23.16 -7.74 -2.38
N ALA A 480 -22.35 -6.70 -2.57
CA ALA A 480 -21.93 -6.22 -3.88
C ALA A 480 -20.46 -6.57 -4.16
N ILE A 481 -20.06 -6.49 -5.43
CA ILE A 481 -18.67 -6.74 -5.83
C ILE A 481 -17.76 -5.70 -5.15
N PRO A 482 -16.79 -6.08 -4.31
CA PRO A 482 -15.91 -5.10 -3.66
C PRO A 482 -14.81 -4.64 -4.61
N ASP A 483 -14.55 -3.33 -4.65
CA ASP A 483 -13.34 -2.77 -5.27
C ASP A 483 -12.05 -3.22 -4.55
N LEU A 484 -10.90 -3.19 -5.25
CA LEU A 484 -9.59 -3.54 -4.68
C LEU A 484 -9.25 -2.72 -3.43
N VAL A 485 -9.80 -1.54 -3.21
CA VAL A 485 -9.56 -0.75 -1.99
C VAL A 485 -10.86 -0.31 -1.31
N SER A 486 -11.85 -1.21 -1.28
CA SER A 486 -13.24 -0.96 -0.87
C SER A 486 -13.41 -0.37 0.53
N ILE A 487 -12.53 -0.62 1.50
CA ILE A 487 -12.67 -0.09 2.88
C ILE A 487 -11.76 1.10 3.17
N THR A 488 -10.48 0.99 2.82
CA THR A 488 -9.42 1.90 3.29
C THR A 488 -9.04 3.00 2.29
N GLY A 489 -9.55 2.90 1.04
CA GLY A 489 -9.27 3.85 -0.03
C GLY A 489 -7.90 3.68 -0.69
N ALA A 490 -7.54 4.64 -1.55
CA ALA A 490 -6.45 4.51 -2.51
C ALA A 490 -5.12 4.02 -1.88
N GLY A 491 -4.55 2.98 -2.49
CA GLY A 491 -3.25 2.42 -2.11
C GLY A 491 -3.27 1.40 -0.99
N GLN A 492 -4.45 0.97 -0.53
CA GLN A 492 -4.62 0.01 0.58
C GLN A 492 -5.55 -1.11 0.13
N ALA A 493 -4.96 -2.17 -0.43
CA ALA A 493 -5.72 -3.31 -0.94
C ALA A 493 -6.35 -4.12 0.19
N GLY A 494 -7.36 -4.92 -0.13
CA GLY A 494 -7.99 -5.83 0.80
C GLY A 494 -8.37 -7.18 0.19
N GLN A 495 -8.91 -8.04 1.04
CA GLN A 495 -9.36 -9.38 0.70
C GLN A 495 -10.84 -9.55 1.07
N PHE A 496 -11.58 -10.19 0.19
CA PHE A 496 -12.99 -10.53 0.34
C PHE A 496 -13.13 -12.02 0.66
N PHE A 497 -13.83 -12.30 1.75
CA PHE A 497 -14.16 -13.64 2.21
C PHE A 497 -15.67 -13.86 1.98
N PRO A 498 -16.05 -14.52 0.87
CA PRO A 498 -17.45 -14.73 0.54
C PRO A 498 -18.03 -15.88 1.35
N ARG A 499 -19.33 -15.83 1.61
CA ARG A 499 -20.07 -16.92 2.27
C ARG A 499 -20.19 -18.14 1.37
N TYR A 500 -20.35 -17.92 0.06
CA TYR A 500 -20.53 -18.97 -0.95
C TYR A 500 -19.61 -18.81 -2.15
N ILE A 501 -19.45 -19.88 -2.92
CA ILE A 501 -18.84 -19.90 -4.27
C ILE A 501 -19.82 -20.53 -5.25
N TRP A 502 -19.73 -20.14 -6.51
CA TRP A 502 -20.51 -20.70 -7.60
C TRP A 502 -19.60 -21.49 -8.54
N GLU A 503 -19.94 -22.74 -8.76
CA GLU A 503 -19.20 -23.65 -9.65
C GLU A 503 -20.06 -24.01 -10.86
N PRO A 504 -19.54 -23.89 -12.09
CA PRO A 504 -20.27 -24.28 -13.29
C PRO A 504 -20.52 -25.80 -13.30
N LEU A 505 -21.72 -26.21 -13.69
CA LEU A 505 -22.06 -27.62 -13.88
C LEU A 505 -21.47 -28.15 -15.19
N GLU A 506 -20.90 -29.36 -15.17
CA GLU A 506 -20.26 -29.98 -16.35
C GLU A 506 -21.27 -30.39 -17.45
N SER A 507 -22.55 -30.57 -17.12
CA SER A 507 -23.61 -30.91 -18.09
C SER A 507 -24.74 -29.88 -18.07
N ALA A 508 -24.99 -29.26 -19.22
CA ALA A 508 -25.95 -28.18 -19.41
C ALA A 508 -27.43 -28.62 -19.50
N ASP A 509 -27.79 -29.85 -19.14
CA ASP A 509 -29.17 -30.34 -19.29
C ASP A 509 -29.98 -30.10 -18.00
N PRO A 510 -30.84 -29.07 -17.94
CA PRO A 510 -31.62 -28.73 -16.75
C PRO A 510 -32.68 -29.79 -16.44
N HIS A 511 -33.04 -30.64 -17.42
CA HIS A 511 -34.08 -31.65 -17.29
C HIS A 511 -33.61 -32.94 -16.60
N LEU A 512 -32.31 -33.19 -16.49
CA LEU A 512 -31.75 -34.29 -15.68
C LEU A 512 -31.67 -33.96 -14.18
N LEU A 513 -31.80 -32.68 -13.82
CA LEU A 513 -31.62 -32.17 -12.45
C LEU A 513 -32.92 -32.11 -11.64
N SER A 514 -34.09 -32.07 -12.30
CA SER A 514 -35.40 -31.99 -11.61
C SER A 514 -35.91 -33.33 -11.05
N GLY A 515 -35.20 -34.42 -11.31
CA GLY A 515 -35.59 -35.79 -10.92
C GLY A 515 -34.84 -36.36 -9.72
N LEU A 516 -33.87 -35.64 -9.16
CA LEU A 516 -33.12 -36.07 -7.97
C LEU A 516 -33.61 -35.23 -6.78
N ASN A 517 -34.27 -35.87 -5.82
CA ASN A 517 -34.46 -35.34 -4.46
C ASN A 517 -33.10 -35.30 -3.73
N ASP A 518 -32.14 -34.57 -4.30
CA ASP A 518 -30.86 -34.26 -3.69
C ASP A 518 -30.97 -32.84 -3.09
N PRO A 519 -30.78 -32.67 -1.77
CA PRO A 519 -30.75 -31.35 -1.14
C PRO A 519 -29.79 -30.35 -1.82
N GLU A 520 -28.77 -30.82 -2.54
CA GLU A 520 -27.86 -29.96 -3.31
C GLU A 520 -28.46 -29.34 -4.58
N SER A 521 -29.59 -29.86 -5.08
CA SER A 521 -30.25 -29.37 -6.30
C SER A 521 -31.05 -28.08 -6.10
N GLU A 522 -31.31 -27.65 -4.86
CA GLU A 522 -32.14 -26.48 -4.53
C GLU A 522 -31.48 -25.12 -4.83
N HIS A 523 -30.18 -25.08 -5.18
CA HIS A 523 -29.44 -23.82 -5.37
C HIS A 523 -28.60 -23.79 -6.66
N VAL A 524 -29.20 -24.24 -7.77
CA VAL A 524 -28.63 -24.06 -9.11
C VAL A 524 -29.21 -22.80 -9.76
N VAL A 525 -28.34 -21.88 -10.20
CA VAL A 525 -28.72 -20.64 -10.91
C VAL A 525 -27.85 -20.54 -12.15
N ASP A 526 -28.45 -20.24 -13.32
CA ASP A 526 -27.74 -20.06 -14.60
C ASP A 526 -26.65 -21.13 -14.87
N GLY A 527 -26.93 -22.40 -14.58
CA GLY A 527 -26.01 -23.52 -14.78
C GLY A 527 -24.84 -23.61 -13.79
N HIS A 528 -24.90 -22.88 -12.67
CA HIS A 528 -23.91 -22.94 -11.59
C HIS A 528 -24.54 -23.45 -10.29
N ARG A 529 -23.84 -24.32 -9.58
CA ARG A 529 -24.21 -24.75 -8.22
C ARG A 529 -23.56 -23.87 -7.17
N ARG A 530 -24.28 -23.59 -6.08
CA ARG A 530 -23.77 -22.85 -4.92
C ARG A 530 -23.06 -23.80 -3.95
N ILE A 531 -21.88 -23.41 -3.49
CA ILE A 531 -21.01 -24.17 -2.58
C ILE A 531 -20.74 -23.35 -1.32
N ASP A 532 -20.86 -23.97 -0.15
CA ASP A 532 -20.45 -23.40 1.13
C ASP A 532 -18.94 -23.13 1.15
N ASN A 533 -18.56 -21.88 1.44
CA ASN A 533 -17.14 -21.52 1.49
C ASN A 533 -16.51 -21.76 2.88
N ILE A 534 -17.31 -21.96 3.93
CA ILE A 534 -16.80 -22.44 5.23
C ILE A 534 -16.54 -23.94 5.11
N THR A 535 -15.32 -24.36 5.44
CA THR A 535 -14.87 -25.73 5.28
C THR A 535 -15.55 -26.68 6.27
N ASP A 536 -15.81 -27.92 5.85
CA ASP A 536 -16.40 -28.94 6.74
C ASP A 536 -15.48 -29.29 7.92
N ALA A 537 -14.17 -29.18 7.71
CA ALA A 537 -13.17 -29.32 8.77
C ALA A 537 -13.35 -28.23 9.86
N THR A 538 -13.73 -27.02 9.48
CA THR A 538 -14.02 -25.94 10.43
C THR A 538 -15.34 -26.19 11.15
N LEU A 539 -16.38 -26.60 10.43
CA LEU A 539 -17.66 -26.96 11.04
C LEU A 539 -17.46 -28.05 12.11
N THR A 540 -16.78 -29.14 11.75
CA THR A 540 -16.47 -30.26 12.65
C THR A 540 -15.73 -29.77 13.89
N ARG A 541 -14.68 -28.95 13.72
CA ARG A 541 -13.89 -28.40 14.84
C ARG A 541 -14.73 -27.57 15.82
N TYR A 542 -15.64 -26.74 15.31
CA TYR A 542 -16.51 -25.94 16.16
C TYR A 542 -17.58 -26.82 16.83
N GLN A 543 -18.14 -27.81 16.13
CA GLN A 543 -19.10 -28.74 16.71
C GLN A 543 -18.51 -29.63 17.81
N ASP A 544 -17.25 -30.05 17.65
CA ASP A 544 -16.52 -30.85 18.65
C ASP A 544 -16.37 -30.11 19.99
N VAL A 545 -16.31 -28.77 19.97
CA VAL A 545 -16.10 -27.94 21.17
C VAL A 545 -17.40 -27.35 21.69
N PHE A 546 -18.31 -26.93 20.81
CA PHE A 546 -19.50 -26.14 21.17
C PHE A 546 -20.83 -26.86 20.95
N GLY A 547 -20.84 -28.07 20.38
CA GLY A 547 -22.05 -28.87 20.17
C GLY A 547 -22.52 -28.94 18.71
N SER A 548 -23.33 -29.96 18.40
CA SER A 548 -23.82 -30.27 17.05
C SER A 548 -24.75 -29.20 16.45
N GLU A 549 -25.30 -28.32 17.28
CA GLU A 549 -26.15 -27.20 16.89
C GLU A 549 -25.41 -26.09 16.12
N VAL A 550 -24.08 -26.07 16.17
CA VAL A 550 -23.29 -25.08 15.41
C VAL A 550 -23.47 -25.30 13.93
N THR A 551 -23.76 -24.21 13.21
CA THR A 551 -23.90 -24.18 11.76
C THR A 551 -22.81 -23.33 11.12
N LYS A 552 -22.60 -23.50 9.80
CA LYS A 552 -21.67 -22.65 9.05
C LYS A 552 -22.09 -21.17 9.08
N ASP A 553 -23.38 -20.87 9.10
CA ASP A 553 -23.87 -19.48 9.22
C ASP A 553 -23.53 -18.88 10.59
N ALA A 554 -23.69 -19.63 11.67
CA ALA A 554 -23.31 -19.19 13.01
C ALA A 554 -21.79 -18.93 13.10
N ILE A 555 -20.97 -19.80 12.49
CA ILE A 555 -19.53 -19.58 12.39
C ILE A 555 -19.23 -18.31 11.59
N PHE A 556 -19.87 -18.12 10.43
CA PHE A 556 -19.66 -16.93 9.59
C PHE A 556 -19.97 -15.63 10.35
N ALA A 557 -21.08 -15.60 11.08
CA ALA A 557 -21.47 -14.47 11.91
C ALA A 557 -20.48 -14.24 13.07
N HIS A 558 -20.12 -15.30 13.80
CA HIS A 558 -19.13 -15.24 14.88
C HIS A 558 -17.81 -14.61 14.42
N LEU A 559 -17.29 -15.04 13.26
CA LEU A 559 -16.06 -14.48 12.68
C LEU A 559 -16.18 -12.99 12.42
N TYR A 560 -17.32 -12.56 11.89
CA TYR A 560 -17.55 -11.14 11.61
C TYR A 560 -17.53 -10.31 12.90
N ALA A 561 -18.14 -10.77 13.99
CA ALA A 561 -18.08 -10.09 15.28
C ALA A 561 -16.67 -10.09 15.90
N LEU A 562 -15.97 -11.23 15.88
CA LEU A 562 -14.62 -11.33 16.41
C LEU A 562 -13.67 -10.35 15.71
N LEU A 563 -13.77 -10.24 14.40
CA LEU A 563 -12.97 -9.27 13.62
C LEU A 563 -13.34 -7.81 13.93
N HIS A 564 -14.42 -7.53 14.68
CA HIS A 564 -14.74 -6.20 15.23
C HIS A 564 -14.33 -6.02 16.69
N SER A 565 -13.97 -7.08 17.41
CA SER A 565 -13.55 -6.99 18.81
C SER A 565 -12.31 -6.09 18.93
N ASP A 566 -12.42 -5.06 19.77
CA ASP A 566 -11.31 -4.16 20.10
C ASP A 566 -10.17 -4.91 20.76
N ASP A 567 -10.48 -5.85 21.65
CA ASP A 567 -9.50 -6.73 22.28
C ASP A 567 -8.72 -7.52 21.23
N TYR A 568 -9.39 -8.15 20.27
CA TYR A 568 -8.72 -8.93 19.21
C TYR A 568 -7.83 -8.06 18.33
N ARG A 569 -8.33 -6.89 17.93
CA ARG A 569 -7.57 -5.96 17.10
C ARG A 569 -6.36 -5.36 17.81
N THR A 570 -6.48 -5.08 19.10
CA THR A 570 -5.38 -4.52 19.90
C THR A 570 -4.35 -5.58 20.26
N THR A 571 -4.78 -6.78 20.65
CA THR A 571 -3.90 -7.90 21.00
C THR A 571 -3.04 -8.35 19.81
N PHE A 572 -3.64 -8.43 18.61
CA PHE A 572 -2.97 -8.93 17.41
C PHE A 572 -2.66 -7.83 16.38
N ALA A 573 -2.50 -6.58 16.83
CA ALA A 573 -2.31 -5.44 15.93
C ALA A 573 -1.10 -5.60 14.99
N SER A 574 0.02 -6.12 15.51
CA SER A 574 1.24 -6.38 14.75
C SER A 574 1.02 -7.48 13.70
N GLU A 575 0.32 -8.54 14.06
CA GLU A 575 0.04 -9.69 13.22
C GLU A 575 -0.95 -9.35 12.11
N LEU A 576 -2.03 -8.63 12.42
CA LEU A 576 -3.03 -8.19 11.44
C LEU A 576 -2.45 -7.23 10.40
N LYS A 577 -1.36 -6.52 10.74
CA LYS A 577 -0.59 -5.72 9.78
C LYS A 577 0.31 -6.59 8.88
N ARG A 578 0.77 -7.75 9.35
CA ARG A 578 1.80 -8.57 8.69
C ARG A 578 1.25 -9.75 7.90
N GLN A 579 0.16 -10.35 8.37
CA GLN A 579 -0.47 -11.53 7.78
C GLN A 579 -2.00 -11.51 7.92
N LEU A 580 -2.68 -12.42 7.21
CA LEU A 580 -4.14 -12.52 7.30
C LEU A 580 -4.59 -12.89 8.72
N PRO A 581 -5.83 -12.56 9.11
CA PRO A 581 -6.36 -12.96 10.41
C PRO A 581 -6.23 -14.46 10.65
N ARG A 582 -5.85 -14.82 11.87
CA ARG A 582 -5.93 -16.17 12.38
C ARG A 582 -6.84 -16.16 13.60
N ILE A 583 -7.75 -17.11 13.61
CA ILE A 583 -8.92 -17.11 14.45
C ILE A 583 -8.69 -18.10 15.59
N PRO A 584 -8.68 -17.62 16.83
CA PRO A 584 -8.70 -18.51 17.96
C PRO A 584 -10.13 -18.99 18.26
N LEU A 585 -10.26 -20.08 19.01
CA LEU A 585 -11.57 -20.60 19.41
C LEU A 585 -12.10 -19.82 20.63
N PRO A 586 -13.39 -19.49 20.67
CA PRO A 586 -14.04 -19.01 21.90
C PRO A 586 -13.78 -19.93 23.10
N SER A 587 -13.67 -19.39 24.33
CA SER A 587 -13.45 -20.24 25.52
C SER A 587 -14.66 -21.03 25.97
N SER A 588 -15.86 -20.64 25.54
CA SER A 588 -17.08 -21.35 25.88
C SER A 588 -18.10 -21.33 24.75
N ALA A 589 -19.03 -22.28 24.78
CA ALA A 589 -20.19 -22.27 23.87
C ALA A 589 -21.04 -21.00 24.06
N SER A 590 -21.15 -20.48 25.28
CA SER A 590 -21.85 -19.23 25.56
C SER A 590 -21.21 -18.06 24.82
N ASP A 591 -19.88 -17.93 24.87
CA ASP A 591 -19.16 -16.86 24.17
C ASP A 591 -19.33 -17.00 22.66
N PHE A 592 -19.20 -18.22 22.12
CA PHE A 592 -19.46 -18.48 20.70
C PHE A 592 -20.82 -17.94 20.25
N TRP A 593 -21.89 -18.24 20.99
CA TRP A 593 -23.24 -17.78 20.66
C TRP A 593 -23.41 -16.27 20.82
N ILE A 594 -22.83 -15.65 21.85
CA ILE A 594 -22.84 -14.18 22.01
C ILE A 594 -22.17 -13.50 20.79
N PHE A 595 -21.00 -13.98 20.38
CA PHE A 595 -20.33 -13.45 19.20
C PHE A 595 -21.12 -13.74 17.92
N SER A 596 -21.73 -14.92 17.77
CA SER A 596 -22.55 -15.27 16.61
C SER A 596 -23.76 -14.34 16.48
N GLU A 597 -24.49 -14.10 17.58
CA GLU A 597 -25.66 -13.20 17.58
C GLU A 597 -25.27 -11.75 17.29
N ALA A 598 -24.20 -11.25 17.91
CA ALA A 598 -23.65 -9.93 17.64
C ALA A 598 -23.22 -9.81 16.16
N GLY A 599 -22.59 -10.85 15.64
CA GLY A 599 -22.13 -10.93 14.26
C GLY A 599 -23.27 -10.88 13.26
N GLN A 600 -24.37 -11.59 13.55
CA GLN A 600 -25.55 -11.57 12.70
C GLN A 600 -26.17 -10.17 12.66
N LYS A 601 -26.29 -9.50 13.82
CA LYS A 601 -26.77 -8.11 13.88
C LYS A 601 -25.88 -7.16 13.06
N LEU A 602 -24.55 -7.30 13.18
CA LEU A 602 -23.59 -6.50 12.39
C LEU A 602 -23.70 -6.79 10.89
N LEU A 603 -23.82 -8.06 10.48
CA LEU A 603 -23.99 -8.45 9.08
C LEU A 603 -25.26 -7.83 8.49
N ASP A 604 -26.39 -7.96 9.18
CA ASP A 604 -27.66 -7.38 8.75
C ASP A 604 -27.55 -5.86 8.63
N LEU A 605 -26.99 -5.19 9.64
CA LEU A 605 -26.85 -3.74 9.67
C LEU A 605 -25.94 -3.21 8.55
N HIS A 606 -24.81 -3.87 8.31
CA HIS A 606 -23.81 -3.40 7.34
C HIS A 606 -24.15 -3.76 5.89
N ILE A 607 -24.76 -4.93 5.63
CA ILE A 607 -25.20 -5.30 4.28
C ILE A 607 -26.44 -4.50 3.89
N LYS A 608 -27.41 -4.37 4.80
CA LYS A 608 -28.69 -3.69 4.58
C LYS A 608 -28.68 -2.26 5.14
N TYR A 609 -27.53 -1.59 5.07
CA TYR A 609 -27.36 -0.23 5.61
C TYR A 609 -28.35 0.77 5.00
N GLU A 610 -28.80 0.52 3.76
CA GLU A 610 -29.79 1.32 3.05
C GLU A 610 -31.21 1.13 3.60
N ASP A 611 -31.47 0.06 4.36
CA ASP A 611 -32.77 -0.27 4.95
C ASP A 611 -32.86 0.11 6.44
N ALA A 612 -31.75 0.55 7.04
CA ALA A 612 -31.72 0.95 8.44
C ALA A 612 -32.75 2.04 8.75
N VAL A 613 -33.28 2.03 9.98
CA VAL A 613 -34.19 3.09 10.44
C VAL A 613 -33.39 4.40 10.53
N PRO A 614 -33.82 5.50 9.87
CA PRO A 614 -33.08 6.76 9.90
C PRO A 614 -32.94 7.30 11.33
N TYR A 615 -31.71 7.70 11.70
CA TYR A 615 -31.47 8.38 12.97
C TYR A 615 -32.25 9.71 13.01
N PRO A 616 -32.85 10.10 14.15
CA PRO A 616 -33.70 11.29 14.25
C PRO A 616 -32.90 12.61 14.26
N LEU A 617 -32.11 12.85 13.21
CA LEU A 617 -31.40 14.11 12.99
C LEU A 617 -32.38 15.24 12.65
N SER A 618 -32.08 16.43 13.16
CA SER A 618 -32.82 17.64 12.79
C SER A 618 -32.40 18.10 11.39
N GLU A 619 -33.38 18.37 10.53
CA GLU A 619 -33.17 18.85 9.17
C GLU A 619 -33.55 20.33 9.08
N GLU A 620 -32.54 21.19 9.03
CA GLU A 620 -32.72 22.63 8.81
C GLU A 620 -32.74 22.92 7.31
N THR A 621 -33.83 23.53 6.84
CA THR A 621 -34.01 23.89 5.43
C THR A 621 -34.12 25.39 5.21
N THR A 622 -33.69 25.88 4.05
CA THR A 622 -33.99 27.25 3.61
C THR A 622 -35.50 27.42 3.36
N LEU A 623 -36.00 28.64 3.51
CA LEU A 623 -37.39 29.00 3.18
C LEU A 623 -37.58 28.89 1.66
N GLY A 624 -38.40 27.94 1.20
CA GLY A 624 -38.68 27.72 -0.23
C GLY A 624 -39.41 26.40 -0.51
N GLU A 625 -39.75 26.16 -1.77
CA GLU A 625 -40.37 24.90 -2.21
C GLU A 625 -39.35 23.74 -2.16
N THR A 626 -39.55 22.82 -1.22
CA THR A 626 -38.70 21.63 -1.06
C THR A 626 -38.80 20.65 -2.24
N SER A 627 -39.80 20.82 -3.11
CA SER A 627 -40.00 20.04 -4.35
C SER A 627 -39.24 20.61 -5.56
N ALA A 628 -38.55 21.74 -5.42
CA ALA A 628 -37.84 22.37 -6.53
C ALA A 628 -36.75 21.44 -7.12
N PRO A 629 -36.58 21.41 -8.46
CA PRO A 629 -35.49 20.67 -9.10
C PRO A 629 -34.14 21.11 -8.53
N GLY A 630 -33.40 20.15 -7.97
CA GLY A 630 -32.08 20.41 -7.39
C GLY A 630 -32.06 20.75 -5.90
N PHE A 631 -33.21 20.81 -5.22
CA PHE A 631 -33.27 21.06 -3.77
C PHE A 631 -32.40 20.06 -2.98
N HIS A 632 -32.49 18.78 -3.33
CA HIS A 632 -31.70 17.68 -2.73
C HIS A 632 -30.41 17.36 -3.48
N ARG A 633 -30.01 18.17 -4.47
CA ARG A 633 -28.79 17.90 -5.23
C ARG A 633 -27.55 18.19 -4.38
N VAL A 634 -26.65 17.22 -4.28
CA VAL A 634 -25.35 17.40 -3.61
C VAL A 634 -24.32 17.90 -4.61
N GLN A 635 -23.48 18.85 -4.19
CA GLN A 635 -22.27 19.23 -4.90
C GLN A 635 -21.05 18.73 -4.14
N LYS A 636 -20.91 19.18 -2.89
CA LYS A 636 -19.89 18.72 -1.95
C LYS A 636 -20.34 19.03 -0.53
N MET A 637 -20.50 17.98 0.28
CA MET A 637 -20.84 18.13 1.70
C MET A 637 -19.65 18.61 2.51
N LYS A 638 -19.91 19.21 3.67
CA LYS A 638 -18.88 19.60 4.64
C LYS A 638 -19.44 19.68 6.06
N TRP A 639 -18.58 19.43 7.04
CA TRP A 639 -18.89 19.73 8.43
C TRP A 639 -19.10 21.24 8.65
N GLY A 640 -19.92 21.58 9.65
CA GLY A 640 -20.11 22.95 10.10
C GLY A 640 -18.85 23.53 10.75
N GLY A 641 -18.77 24.86 10.83
CA GLY A 641 -17.63 25.55 11.43
C GLY A 641 -16.37 25.58 10.55
N PRO A 642 -15.26 26.14 11.06
CA PRO A 642 -13.98 26.21 10.35
C PRO A 642 -13.36 24.82 10.16
N ALA A 643 -12.69 24.55 9.04
CA ALA A 643 -12.14 23.22 8.74
C ALA A 643 -11.20 22.65 9.82
N LEU A 644 -10.39 23.50 10.48
CA LEU A 644 -9.47 23.10 11.56
C LEU A 644 -10.16 22.85 12.91
N LYS A 645 -11.41 23.29 13.06
CA LYS A 645 -12.25 23.13 14.26
C LYS A 645 -13.67 22.74 13.83
N ALA A 646 -13.73 21.72 12.96
CA ALA A 646 -14.98 21.28 12.37
C ALA A 646 -15.95 20.82 13.46
N ASN A 647 -17.16 21.35 13.45
CA ASN A 647 -18.24 20.89 14.30
C ASN A 647 -18.91 19.67 13.66
N LYS A 648 -18.54 18.47 14.13
CA LYS A 648 -19.04 17.20 13.60
C LYS A 648 -20.48 16.85 14.00
N SER A 649 -21.14 17.64 14.84
CA SER A 649 -22.58 17.49 15.12
C SER A 649 -23.48 18.14 14.06
N ARG A 650 -22.89 18.90 13.12
CA ARG A 650 -23.58 19.64 12.06
C ARG A 650 -22.98 19.35 10.70
N LEU A 651 -23.77 18.78 9.79
CA LEU A 651 -23.38 18.49 8.41
C LEU A 651 -24.12 19.39 7.43
N ILE A 652 -23.38 20.24 6.72
CA ILE A 652 -23.90 21.05 5.63
C ILE A 652 -23.95 20.16 4.39
N TYR A 653 -25.17 19.78 3.98
CA TYR A 653 -25.40 18.92 2.83
C TYR A 653 -25.25 19.71 1.52
N ASN A 654 -25.97 20.83 1.41
CA ASN A 654 -25.87 21.81 0.34
C ASN A 654 -26.31 23.20 0.86
N THR A 655 -26.61 24.14 -0.04
CA THR A 655 -27.10 25.49 0.35
C THR A 655 -28.49 25.49 0.98
N ASN A 656 -29.27 24.41 0.77
CA ASN A 656 -30.68 24.33 1.13
C ASN A 656 -30.92 23.46 2.36
N ILE A 657 -30.06 22.49 2.64
CA ILE A 657 -30.23 21.46 3.67
C ILE A 657 -29.01 21.41 4.57
N THR A 658 -29.24 21.45 5.88
CA THR A 658 -28.24 21.15 6.91
C THR A 658 -28.82 20.14 7.90
N LEU A 659 -28.06 19.09 8.20
CA LEU A 659 -28.41 18.10 9.21
C LEU A 659 -27.69 18.42 10.53
N THR A 660 -28.42 18.39 11.64
CA THR A 660 -27.89 18.64 12.99
C THR A 660 -28.29 17.54 13.98
N GLY A 661 -27.55 17.46 15.09
CA GLY A 661 -27.78 16.47 16.14
C GLY A 661 -27.08 15.14 15.90
N ILE A 662 -26.02 15.12 15.07
CA ILE A 662 -25.21 13.91 14.87
C ILE A 662 -24.46 13.63 16.18
N PRO A 663 -24.63 12.45 16.80
CA PRO A 663 -23.99 12.12 18.07
C PRO A 663 -22.48 11.88 17.88
N ASP A 664 -21.69 12.15 18.93
CA ASP A 664 -20.24 11.92 18.89
C ASP A 664 -19.90 10.44 18.65
N GLU A 665 -20.72 9.54 19.19
CA GLU A 665 -20.61 8.08 19.03
C GLU A 665 -20.60 7.63 17.55
N ALA A 666 -21.31 8.34 16.66
CA ALA A 666 -21.33 8.01 15.24
C ALA A 666 -19.95 8.17 14.55
N HIS A 667 -19.04 8.95 15.15
CA HIS A 667 -17.70 9.17 14.61
C HIS A 667 -16.67 8.15 15.12
N GLU A 668 -17.04 7.32 16.10
CA GLU A 668 -16.17 6.29 16.65
C GLU A 668 -16.05 5.06 15.73
N TYR A 669 -17.07 4.80 14.91
CA TYR A 669 -17.01 3.72 13.93
C TYR A 669 -16.09 4.06 12.75
N MET A 670 -14.83 3.66 12.87
CA MET A 670 -13.77 3.93 11.90
C MET A 670 -13.60 2.78 10.90
N LEU A 671 -13.56 3.14 9.61
CA LEU A 671 -13.29 2.24 8.49
C LEU A 671 -12.01 2.71 7.79
N GLY A 672 -10.87 2.23 8.29
CA GLY A 672 -9.56 2.81 8.01
C GLY A 672 -9.40 4.16 8.71
N SER A 673 -9.04 5.20 7.96
CA SER A 673 -8.76 6.52 8.53
C SER A 673 -9.94 7.48 8.62
N ARG A 674 -11.15 7.01 8.28
CA ARG A 674 -12.38 7.80 8.21
C ARG A 674 -13.51 7.08 8.93
N SER A 675 -14.38 7.85 9.57
CA SER A 675 -15.69 7.37 10.00
C SER A 675 -16.59 7.05 8.80
N ALA A 676 -17.66 6.28 9.02
CA ALA A 676 -18.66 5.98 8.01
C ALA A 676 -19.27 7.26 7.37
N LEU A 677 -19.54 8.30 8.18
CA LEU A 677 -20.07 9.58 7.69
C LEU A 677 -19.03 10.37 6.88
N GLU A 678 -17.76 10.34 7.27
CA GLU A 678 -16.68 10.96 6.50
C GLU A 678 -16.47 10.28 5.14
N TRP A 679 -16.73 8.97 5.04
CA TRP A 679 -16.78 8.27 3.74
C TRP A 679 -17.89 8.81 2.84
N LEU A 680 -19.09 9.06 3.38
CA LEU A 680 -20.17 9.67 2.59
C LEU A 680 -19.77 11.07 2.08
N ILE A 681 -19.17 11.90 2.93
CA ILE A 681 -18.68 13.25 2.53
C ILE A 681 -17.63 13.16 1.44
N ASP A 682 -16.71 12.21 1.55
CA ASP A 682 -15.62 12.02 0.60
C ASP A 682 -16.10 11.44 -0.75
N ARG A 683 -17.17 10.65 -0.75
CA ARG A 683 -17.64 9.92 -1.94
C ARG A 683 -18.84 10.55 -2.64
N TYR A 684 -19.85 11.00 -1.90
CA TYR A 684 -21.03 11.66 -2.46
C TYR A 684 -20.75 13.15 -2.69
N GLN A 685 -19.86 13.43 -3.66
CA GLN A 685 -19.61 14.75 -4.19
C GLN A 685 -19.39 14.66 -5.70
N VAL A 686 -19.77 15.69 -6.45
CA VAL A 686 -19.52 15.75 -7.89
C VAL A 686 -18.02 15.89 -8.12
N LYS A 687 -17.44 14.96 -8.88
CA LYS A 687 -16.01 14.97 -9.24
C LYS A 687 -15.83 14.78 -10.74
N THR A 688 -14.80 15.42 -11.27
CA THR A 688 -14.31 15.17 -12.62
C THR A 688 -12.92 14.57 -12.51
N ASP A 689 -12.71 13.41 -13.12
CA ASP A 689 -11.37 12.86 -13.26
C ASP A 689 -10.55 13.76 -14.21
N LYS A 690 -9.41 14.26 -13.73
CA LYS A 690 -8.65 15.28 -14.46
C LYS A 690 -8.04 14.76 -15.76
N ALA A 691 -7.69 13.47 -15.78
CA ALA A 691 -7.01 12.84 -16.90
C ALA A 691 -7.99 12.50 -18.02
N SER A 692 -9.13 11.90 -17.68
CA SER A 692 -10.13 11.48 -18.66
C SER A 692 -11.17 12.56 -18.97
N GLY A 693 -11.38 13.53 -18.07
CA GLY A 693 -12.48 14.49 -18.13
C GLY A 693 -13.85 13.89 -17.77
N ILE A 694 -13.91 12.61 -17.39
CA ILE A 694 -15.16 11.93 -17.04
C ILE A 694 -15.71 12.47 -15.71
N VAL A 695 -16.99 12.83 -15.72
CA VAL A 695 -17.72 13.28 -14.54
C VAL A 695 -18.36 12.09 -13.83
N SER A 696 -18.22 12.06 -12.51
CA SER A 696 -18.95 11.17 -11.61
C SER A 696 -19.86 12.01 -10.73
N ASP A 697 -21.17 11.83 -10.92
CA ASP A 697 -22.20 12.60 -10.23
C ASP A 697 -23.06 11.68 -9.35
N PRO A 698 -22.97 11.76 -8.01
CA PRO A 698 -23.77 10.92 -7.10
C PRO A 698 -25.28 11.16 -7.21
N ASN A 699 -25.71 12.28 -7.77
CA ASN A 699 -27.13 12.58 -7.93
C ASN A 699 -27.77 11.72 -9.04
N ASP A 700 -26.97 11.20 -9.96
CA ASP A 700 -27.46 10.27 -10.99
C ASP A 700 -27.89 8.96 -10.34
N TRP A 701 -27.15 8.48 -9.32
CA TRP A 701 -27.56 7.32 -8.53
C TRP A 701 -28.89 7.57 -7.82
N ALA A 702 -29.05 8.70 -7.13
CA ALA A 702 -30.30 9.07 -6.48
C ALA A 702 -31.48 9.10 -7.47
N SER A 703 -31.24 9.58 -8.69
CA SER A 703 -32.22 9.62 -9.77
C SER A 703 -32.56 8.21 -10.29
N GLU A 704 -31.56 7.35 -10.48
CA GLU A 704 -31.73 5.95 -10.90
C GLU A 704 -32.48 5.12 -9.85
N GLN A 705 -32.33 5.44 -8.56
CA GLN A 705 -33.12 4.85 -7.47
C GLN A 705 -34.55 5.43 -7.36
N GLY A 706 -34.90 6.42 -8.19
CA GLY A 706 -36.20 7.09 -8.13
C GLY A 706 -36.42 7.90 -6.85
N ASN A 707 -35.36 8.26 -6.13
CA ASN A 707 -35.43 8.97 -4.85
C ASN A 707 -34.43 10.12 -4.80
N THR A 708 -34.89 11.34 -5.05
CA THR A 708 -34.04 12.55 -4.98
C THR A 708 -33.48 12.82 -3.58
N ARG A 709 -34.13 12.32 -2.53
CA ARG A 709 -33.68 12.43 -1.13
C ARG A 709 -32.69 11.34 -0.70
N TYR A 710 -32.41 10.37 -1.58
CA TYR A 710 -31.61 9.18 -1.27
C TYR A 710 -30.38 9.49 -0.41
N ILE A 711 -29.56 10.47 -0.80
CA ILE A 711 -28.30 10.78 -0.11
C ILE A 711 -28.56 11.43 1.27
N VAL A 712 -29.55 12.31 1.39
CA VAL A 712 -29.91 12.95 2.67
C VAL A 712 -30.38 11.90 3.67
N ASP A 713 -31.26 11.00 3.23
CA ASP A 713 -31.80 9.95 4.08
C ASP A 713 -30.75 8.89 4.39
N LEU A 714 -29.85 8.58 3.45
CA LEU A 714 -28.70 7.70 3.66
C LEU A 714 -27.80 8.21 4.79
N ILE A 715 -27.55 9.51 4.91
CA ILE A 715 -26.76 10.06 6.02
C ILE A 715 -27.39 9.74 7.38
N LYS A 716 -28.72 9.87 7.48
CA LYS A 716 -29.46 9.54 8.71
C LYS A 716 -29.36 8.04 9.02
N LYS A 717 -29.47 7.19 8.00
CA LYS A 717 -29.33 5.73 8.13
C LYS A 717 -27.93 5.31 8.54
N ILE A 718 -26.89 5.88 7.92
CA ILE A 718 -25.50 5.62 8.30
C ILE A 718 -25.17 6.14 9.69
N THR A 719 -25.84 7.19 10.16
CA THR A 719 -25.72 7.62 11.56
C THR A 719 -26.23 6.53 12.51
N THR A 720 -27.40 5.93 12.25
CA THR A 720 -27.91 4.77 13.00
C THR A 720 -26.94 3.60 12.95
N VAL A 721 -26.51 3.22 11.73
CA VAL A 721 -25.55 2.13 11.52
C VAL A 721 -24.29 2.34 12.36
N SER A 722 -23.74 3.55 12.36
CA SER A 722 -22.51 3.84 13.11
C SER A 722 -22.71 3.71 14.63
N VAL A 723 -23.81 4.26 15.16
CA VAL A 723 -24.12 4.21 16.60
C VAL A 723 -24.40 2.78 17.04
N GLU A 724 -25.25 2.04 16.33
CA GLU A 724 -25.59 0.65 16.67
C GLU A 724 -24.37 -0.27 16.56
N THR A 725 -23.51 -0.08 15.55
CA THR A 725 -22.26 -0.84 15.44
C THR A 725 -21.37 -0.63 16.66
N VAL A 726 -21.18 0.62 17.11
CA VAL A 726 -20.38 0.92 18.30
C VAL A 726 -20.98 0.26 19.55
N GLN A 727 -22.30 0.31 19.70
CA GLN A 727 -22.99 -0.33 20.84
C GLN A 727 -22.82 -1.85 20.83
N ILE A 728 -22.93 -2.50 19.67
CA ILE A 728 -22.73 -3.94 19.55
C ILE A 728 -21.28 -4.31 19.89
N ILE A 729 -20.30 -3.56 19.39
CA ILE A 729 -18.87 -3.82 19.63
C ILE A 729 -18.54 -3.69 21.13
N ARG A 730 -19.03 -2.62 21.78
CA ARG A 730 -18.82 -2.39 23.22
C ARG A 730 -19.46 -3.47 24.10
N ALA A 731 -20.45 -4.19 23.59
CA ALA A 731 -21.12 -5.27 24.30
C ALA A 731 -20.45 -6.64 24.09
N LEU A 732 -19.41 -6.75 23.26
CA LEU A 732 -18.70 -8.01 23.05
C LEU A 732 -17.92 -8.44 24.31
N PRO A 733 -17.86 -9.75 24.61
CA PRO A 733 -16.98 -10.28 25.66
C PRO A 733 -15.50 -10.04 25.35
N GLY A 734 -14.67 -9.93 26.41
CA GLY A 734 -13.22 -9.71 26.29
C GLY A 734 -12.41 -10.97 25.94
N LEU A 735 -11.18 -10.79 25.47
CA LEU A 735 -10.33 -11.87 24.93
C LEU A 735 -9.71 -12.84 25.94
N ASP A 736 -9.66 -12.51 27.24
CA ASP A 736 -9.24 -13.47 28.28
C ASP A 736 -10.14 -14.72 28.30
N ALA A 737 -11.28 -14.64 27.62
CA ALA A 737 -12.16 -15.74 27.23
C ALA A 737 -11.76 -16.41 25.90
N ILE A 738 -10.48 -16.47 25.53
CA ILE A 738 -9.99 -17.30 24.42
C ILE A 738 -8.65 -17.98 24.82
N THR A 739 -8.73 -19.15 25.45
CA THR A 739 -7.54 -19.94 25.77
C THR A 739 -7.01 -20.69 24.55
N ALA A 740 -5.69 -20.68 24.34
CA ALA A 740 -5.03 -21.68 23.50
C ALA A 740 -5.37 -23.08 24.04
N PRO A 741 -5.69 -24.08 23.18
CA PRO A 741 -6.09 -25.39 23.64
C PRO A 741 -4.95 -26.03 24.43
N THR A 742 -5.10 -26.15 25.75
CA THR A 742 -4.24 -27.00 26.57
C THR A 742 -4.55 -28.45 26.19
N HIS A 743 -3.63 -29.10 25.51
CA HIS A 743 -3.68 -30.54 25.32
C HIS A 743 -3.67 -31.23 26.70
N ASN A 744 -4.84 -31.66 27.16
CA ASN A 744 -4.95 -32.62 28.25
C ASN A 744 -4.39 -33.95 27.74
N HIS A 745 -3.11 -34.21 28.00
CA HIS A 745 -2.60 -35.58 27.98
C HIS A 745 -3.29 -36.33 29.10
N GLY A 746 -4.32 -37.10 28.73
CA GLY A 746 -4.90 -38.09 29.62
C GLY A 746 -3.81 -39.08 30.04
N GLU A 747 -3.43 -39.01 31.31
CA GLU A 747 -2.70 -40.08 32.00
C GLU A 747 -3.51 -41.37 31.83
N LYS A 748 -3.02 -42.27 30.97
CA LYS A 748 -3.41 -43.67 31.05
C LYS A 748 -2.76 -44.24 32.29
N GLY A 749 -3.55 -44.37 33.34
CA GLY A 749 -3.23 -45.20 34.50
C GLY A 749 -2.86 -46.61 34.02
N SER A 750 -1.68 -47.06 34.44
CA SER A 750 -1.23 -48.43 34.28
C SER A 750 -1.94 -49.31 35.31
N ALA A 751 -2.55 -50.39 34.82
CA ALA A 751 -2.73 -51.64 35.54
C ALA A 751 -1.77 -52.66 34.93
#